data_AF-A0A3B5Z5P7-F1
#
_entry.id   AF-A0A3B5Z5P7-F1
#
_cell.length_a   1.000
_cell.length_b   1.000
_cell.length_c   1.000
_cell.angle_alpha   90.00
_cell.angle_beta   90.00
_cell.angle_gamma   90.00
#
_symmetry.space_group_name_H-M   'P 1'
#
loop_
_entity.id
_entity.type
_entity.pdbx_description
1 polymer ?
#
loop_
_entity_poly.entity_id
_entity_poly.type
_entity_poly.pdbx_seq_one_letter_code
_entity_poly.pdbx_strand_id
1 'polypeptide(L)'
;MVKASELVKWSLVFEDSGSAALMRIEFLVVAIASIFLLMSLLDMFRRRCRHSTIKYLLLALDAISDTSFIYTIGLMQSAPFKKDLFSIWALILVNLRFSACFISAYGIPDQDNRRMTKGVRVVSFLGVSFLIGTQNSQFKHPIWVLWAMQPVRSIYIRVAYYKATRSFLHGWSSPLLTAYMGTEDGICKDGDPTTMVAYKYLVSGDQKQKVELQAPRYKFCLESQGRFITLDKTWKLLSEQHSDTGAGDVQPSWAKDMCLSFALYRLLRCRFDDLPLPADSIASTRKLMYEIIGKKSRDLTAQIDHHAERTFRIAKLELTFLNDYFYTRYPILFWRGFPLLFAWYPLLTIALITWLGRDIHKLYKPKKEEIAHVVHGVNVDLIITWIFMGIIVIKEFWKVVTYLLSDWTKVMLLCEYTSRTLKWIPQWLWKLLLQILCTPRCRIVRRWHNKIGQYEFLQSFGHNPRNILYWLSLGLVPKEIRGAKVSSPTELPRDLKAAVLKSLCSLDLEQNSLESDLPTDLRQFPFKRTFELPTWCHSILVWHIATSLCEIELAQCYNTSLTTSELLCAIKTALSCFSSQPYLIKEDRIEGALRANYIAANSISRYCAYLLVIEPDLLPDSFLTADDIFRSTVDESLDILKGCDTLQSIYRTLIREGVPEQDGNTSVIRKERSNTHHNMILQKAADLACYLIHEIPDEVVRWKVLAEVWADILVHTAPSWNASAHKKCLATGSEFITHIWVILSHCNIHSSKRWPYPKTPDDGNHGDQGQDPTAGGSGDQPLAHEAPARVPSNGALEEQGQPWSPILGQHLTQQLAPSETEEISEIQEVRDDWRE
;
A
#
# COMPACT_ATOMS: atom_id res chain seq x y z
N MET A 1 49.04 -23.24 1.31
CA MET A 1 48.55 -21.92 0.85
C MET A 1 49.00 -21.73 -0.58
N VAL A 2 48.11 -21.97 -1.55
CA VAL A 2 48.37 -21.66 -2.96
C VAL A 2 48.45 -20.13 -3.08
N LYS A 3 49.55 -19.60 -3.64
CA LYS A 3 49.72 -18.15 -3.85
C LYS A 3 48.55 -17.62 -4.68
N ALA A 4 47.97 -16.50 -4.31
CA ALA A 4 46.90 -15.85 -5.07
C ALA A 4 47.27 -15.61 -6.55
N SER A 5 48.57 -15.48 -6.85
CA SER A 5 49.10 -15.40 -8.21
C SER A 5 48.92 -16.69 -9.03
N GLU A 6 48.98 -17.86 -8.39
CA GLU A 6 48.74 -19.16 -9.03
C GLU A 6 47.24 -19.38 -9.26
N LEU A 7 46.36 -18.93 -8.37
CA LEU A 7 44.90 -18.96 -8.62
C LEU A 7 44.50 -18.06 -9.80
N VAL A 8 45.13 -16.90 -9.94
CA VAL A 8 44.94 -16.01 -11.10
C VAL A 8 45.54 -16.61 -12.38
N LYS A 9 46.70 -17.28 -12.28
CA LYS A 9 47.28 -18.02 -13.41
C LYS A 9 46.40 -19.20 -13.84
N TRP A 10 45.80 -19.92 -12.91
CA TRP A 10 44.85 -21.00 -13.20
C TRP A 10 43.55 -20.46 -13.79
N SER A 11 43.05 -19.29 -13.35
CA SER A 11 41.89 -18.67 -14.00
C SER A 11 42.18 -18.18 -15.43
N LEU A 12 43.43 -17.76 -15.71
CA LEU A 12 43.87 -17.33 -17.04
C LEU A 12 44.26 -18.52 -17.95
N VAL A 13 44.80 -19.62 -17.41
CA VAL A 13 45.13 -20.84 -18.17
C VAL A 13 43.88 -21.65 -18.52
N PHE A 14 42.84 -21.60 -17.69
CA PHE A 14 41.51 -22.10 -18.07
C PHE A 14 40.84 -21.27 -19.18
N GLU A 15 41.35 -20.08 -19.51
CA GLU A 15 40.78 -19.19 -20.51
C GLU A 15 41.04 -19.65 -21.96
N ASP A 16 42.04 -20.53 -22.19
CA ASP A 16 42.46 -20.96 -23.54
C ASP A 16 41.79 -22.26 -24.06
N SER A 17 40.96 -22.95 -23.25
CA SER A 17 40.25 -24.15 -23.71
C SER A 17 38.78 -23.87 -24.04
N GLY A 18 38.33 -24.28 -25.23
CA GLY A 18 36.93 -24.08 -25.67
C GLY A 18 35.89 -24.71 -24.73
N SER A 19 36.25 -25.79 -24.03
CA SER A 19 35.40 -26.44 -23.02
C SER A 19 35.22 -25.58 -21.75
N ALA A 20 36.27 -24.89 -21.30
CA ALA A 20 36.18 -24.01 -20.14
C ALA A 20 35.39 -22.73 -20.44
N ALA A 21 35.56 -22.16 -21.64
CA ALA A 21 34.74 -21.04 -22.11
C ALA A 21 33.24 -21.43 -22.16
N LEU A 22 32.94 -22.64 -22.63
CA LEU A 22 31.56 -23.17 -22.64
C LEU A 22 30.99 -23.32 -21.23
N MET A 23 31.73 -23.93 -20.30
CA MET A 23 31.33 -24.09 -18.90
C MET A 23 31.04 -22.75 -18.21
N ARG A 24 31.83 -21.70 -18.51
CA ARG A 24 31.61 -20.35 -18.00
C ARG A 24 30.29 -19.76 -18.49
N ILE A 25 29.97 -19.93 -19.79
CA ILE A 25 28.71 -19.47 -20.38
C ILE A 25 27.53 -20.24 -19.78
N GLU A 26 27.61 -21.56 -19.68
CA GLU A 26 26.58 -22.41 -19.06
C GLU A 26 26.27 -21.95 -17.63
N PHE A 27 27.31 -21.74 -16.81
CA PHE A 27 27.17 -21.26 -15.44
C PHE A 27 26.48 -19.88 -15.38
N LEU A 28 26.91 -18.92 -16.21
CA LEU A 28 26.33 -17.57 -16.23
C LEU A 28 24.85 -17.58 -16.66
N VAL A 29 24.48 -18.39 -17.65
CA VAL A 29 23.09 -18.55 -18.10
C VAL A 29 22.21 -19.10 -16.99
N VAL A 30 22.66 -20.17 -16.31
CA VAL A 30 21.93 -20.76 -15.18
C VAL A 30 21.82 -19.77 -14.03
N ALA A 31 22.89 -19.04 -13.70
CA ALA A 31 22.87 -18.03 -12.64
C ALA A 31 21.87 -16.91 -12.92
N ILE A 32 21.88 -16.34 -14.13
CA ILE A 32 20.98 -15.25 -14.51
C ILE A 32 19.52 -15.72 -14.58
N ALA A 33 19.26 -16.88 -15.17
CA ALA A 33 17.92 -17.47 -15.19
C ALA A 33 17.41 -17.71 -13.75
N SER A 34 18.27 -18.19 -12.86
CA SER A 34 17.95 -18.37 -11.43
C SER A 34 17.65 -17.05 -10.74
N ILE A 35 18.41 -15.98 -11.02
CA ILE A 35 18.13 -14.63 -10.52
C ILE A 35 16.76 -14.14 -11.02
N PHE A 36 16.44 -14.29 -12.31
CA PHE A 36 15.12 -13.88 -12.84
C PHE A 36 13.97 -14.68 -12.23
N LEU A 37 14.17 -15.97 -11.95
CA LEU A 37 13.20 -16.79 -11.26
C LEU A 37 13.04 -16.39 -9.80
N LEU A 38 14.14 -16.14 -9.10
CA LEU A 38 14.14 -15.64 -7.73
C LEU A 38 13.42 -14.29 -7.65
N MET A 39 13.71 -13.35 -8.55
CA MET A 39 13.00 -12.08 -8.65
C MET A 39 11.50 -12.28 -8.90
N SER A 40 11.13 -13.22 -9.78
CA SER A 40 9.71 -13.56 -10.04
C SER A 40 9.02 -14.16 -8.81
N LEU A 41 9.70 -15.03 -8.06
CA LEU A 41 9.18 -15.61 -6.82
C LEU A 41 9.03 -14.52 -5.77
N LEU A 42 10.09 -13.75 -5.52
CA LEU A 42 10.12 -12.64 -4.56
C LEU A 42 9.06 -11.59 -4.87
N ASP A 43 8.76 -11.28 -6.14
CA ASP A 43 7.67 -10.36 -6.48
C ASP A 43 6.29 -10.90 -6.07
N MET A 44 6.05 -12.21 -6.22
CA MET A 44 4.82 -12.85 -5.71
C MET A 44 4.74 -12.85 -4.18
N PHE A 45 5.89 -12.78 -3.49
CA PHE A 45 5.97 -12.67 -2.03
C PHE A 45 6.06 -11.22 -1.55
N ARG A 46 6.43 -10.26 -2.39
CA ARG A 46 6.60 -8.83 -2.03
C ARG A 46 5.32 -8.25 -1.44
N ARG A 47 4.15 -8.65 -1.97
CA ARG A 47 2.85 -8.25 -1.43
C ARG A 47 2.46 -8.94 -0.12
N ARG A 48 3.14 -10.05 0.21
CA ARG A 48 2.87 -10.89 1.39
C ARG A 48 3.82 -10.59 2.55
N CYS A 49 5.00 -10.08 2.24
CA CYS A 49 6.05 -9.82 3.20
C CYS A 49 6.21 -8.31 3.39
N ARG A 50 5.90 -7.84 4.59
CA ARG A 50 6.00 -6.43 4.96
C ARG A 50 7.44 -5.95 5.11
N HIS A 51 8.41 -6.87 5.19
CA HIS A 51 9.81 -6.49 5.33
C HIS A 51 10.29 -5.73 4.10
N SER A 52 10.73 -4.50 4.33
CA SER A 52 11.39 -3.65 3.36
C SER A 52 12.64 -4.31 2.74
N THR A 53 13.20 -5.33 3.40
CA THR A 53 14.31 -6.16 2.89
C THR A 53 14.02 -6.77 1.52
N ILE A 54 12.80 -7.24 1.24
CA ILE A 54 12.47 -7.81 -0.07
C ILE A 54 12.49 -6.72 -1.15
N LYS A 55 11.99 -5.52 -0.82
CA LYS A 55 12.04 -4.37 -1.74
C LYS A 55 13.49 -4.02 -2.08
N TYR A 56 14.36 -3.90 -1.09
CA TYR A 56 15.77 -3.57 -1.30
C TYR A 56 16.55 -4.70 -1.99
N LEU A 57 16.28 -5.96 -1.63
CA LEU A 57 16.83 -7.13 -2.31
C LEU A 57 16.42 -7.15 -3.78
N LEU A 58 15.14 -6.88 -4.09
CA LEU A 58 14.67 -6.78 -5.46
C LEU A 58 15.33 -5.62 -6.22
N LEU A 59 15.52 -4.47 -5.58
CA LEU A 59 16.24 -3.33 -6.19
C LEU A 59 17.71 -3.68 -6.48
N ALA A 60 18.39 -4.34 -5.55
CA ALA A 60 19.78 -4.79 -5.73
C ALA A 60 19.89 -5.87 -6.81
N LEU A 61 19.02 -6.88 -6.79
CA LEU A 61 18.96 -7.93 -7.80
C LEU A 61 18.63 -7.35 -9.18
N ASP A 62 17.71 -6.39 -9.28
CA ASP A 62 17.39 -5.72 -10.55
C ASP A 62 18.61 -4.98 -11.11
N ALA A 63 19.34 -4.22 -10.27
CA ALA A 63 20.56 -3.53 -10.68
C ALA A 63 21.67 -4.48 -11.18
N ILE A 64 21.90 -5.59 -10.47
CA ILE A 64 22.94 -6.60 -10.83
C ILE A 64 22.51 -7.41 -12.06
N SER A 65 21.26 -7.84 -12.11
CA SER A 65 20.73 -8.73 -13.15
C SER A 65 20.81 -8.08 -14.52
N ASP A 66 20.60 -6.76 -14.60
CA ASP A 66 20.67 -6.03 -15.85
C ASP A 66 22.10 -6.01 -16.41
N THR A 67 23.11 -5.68 -15.62
CA THR A 67 24.50 -5.64 -16.12
C THR A 67 25.01 -7.03 -16.49
N SER A 68 24.70 -8.04 -15.67
CA SER A 68 25.08 -9.45 -15.92
C SER A 68 24.42 -10.01 -17.19
N PHE A 69 23.17 -9.62 -17.46
CA PHE A 69 22.46 -10.02 -18.67
C PHE A 69 23.13 -9.51 -19.96
N ILE A 70 23.54 -8.23 -20.04
CA ILE A 70 24.25 -7.73 -21.25
C ILE A 70 25.56 -8.51 -21.43
N TYR A 71 26.34 -8.63 -20.35
CA TYR A 71 27.65 -9.25 -20.40
C TYR A 71 27.60 -10.69 -20.92
N THR A 72 26.61 -11.46 -20.46
CA THR A 72 26.43 -12.86 -20.89
C THR A 72 26.02 -12.97 -22.35
N ILE A 73 25.14 -12.08 -22.83
CA ILE A 73 24.80 -12.02 -24.26
C ILE A 73 26.04 -11.66 -25.10
N GLY A 74 26.90 -10.75 -24.62
CA GLY A 74 28.17 -10.41 -25.26
C GLY A 74 29.14 -11.59 -25.39
N LEU A 75 29.31 -12.37 -24.30
CA LEU A 75 30.17 -13.55 -24.29
C LEU A 75 29.71 -14.64 -25.26
N MET A 76 28.40 -14.84 -25.42
CA MET A 76 27.86 -15.78 -26.41
C MET A 76 28.21 -15.40 -27.85
N GLN A 77 28.39 -14.10 -28.15
CA GLN A 77 28.74 -13.65 -29.50
C GLN A 77 30.24 -13.80 -29.79
N SER A 78 31.09 -13.63 -28.77
CA SER A 78 32.55 -13.66 -28.92
C SER A 78 33.15 -15.06 -28.78
N ALA A 79 32.34 -16.11 -28.59
CA ALA A 79 32.83 -17.47 -28.41
C ALA A 79 33.53 -17.99 -29.68
N PRO A 80 34.66 -18.73 -29.57
CA PRO A 80 35.42 -19.21 -30.72
C PRO A 80 34.75 -20.37 -31.48
N PHE A 81 33.60 -20.86 -31.02
CA PHE A 81 32.84 -21.97 -31.61
C PHE A 81 31.36 -21.59 -31.78
N LYS A 82 30.70 -22.16 -32.80
CA LYS A 82 29.26 -21.95 -33.06
C LYS A 82 28.45 -23.08 -32.43
N LYS A 83 27.39 -22.74 -31.70
CA LYS A 83 26.48 -23.70 -31.05
C LYS A 83 25.02 -23.31 -31.28
N ASP A 84 24.22 -24.23 -31.82
CA ASP A 84 22.80 -23.98 -32.15
C ASP A 84 21.93 -23.64 -30.91
N LEU A 85 22.35 -24.08 -29.70
CA LEU A 85 21.65 -23.85 -28.43
C LEU A 85 21.77 -22.42 -27.89
N PHE A 86 22.80 -21.66 -28.28
CA PHE A 86 22.98 -20.28 -27.80
C PHE A 86 21.81 -19.38 -28.20
N SER A 87 21.25 -19.56 -29.39
CA SER A 87 20.06 -18.83 -29.83
C SER A 87 18.83 -19.16 -28.98
N ILE A 88 18.68 -20.41 -28.54
CA ILE A 88 17.58 -20.84 -27.67
C ILE A 88 17.76 -20.23 -26.27
N TRP A 89 18.96 -20.28 -25.70
CA TRP A 89 19.24 -19.71 -24.37
C TRP A 89 19.06 -18.19 -24.34
N ALA A 90 19.52 -17.48 -25.38
CA ALA A 90 19.28 -16.04 -25.51
C ALA A 90 17.78 -15.72 -25.59
N LEU A 91 17.00 -16.46 -26.38
CA LEU A 91 15.54 -16.29 -26.46
C LEU A 91 14.86 -16.51 -25.11
N ILE A 92 15.28 -17.55 -24.38
CA ILE A 92 14.78 -17.87 -23.04
C ILE A 92 15.08 -16.75 -22.06
N LEU A 93 16.31 -16.24 -22.01
CA LEU A 93 16.70 -15.16 -21.09
C LEU A 93 15.94 -13.86 -21.40
N VAL A 94 15.76 -13.54 -22.68
CA VAL A 94 14.94 -12.38 -23.12
C VAL A 94 13.49 -12.56 -22.69
N ASN A 95 12.89 -13.73 -22.93
CA ASN A 95 11.52 -14.02 -22.50
C ASN A 95 11.40 -13.96 -20.96
N LEU A 96 12.37 -14.53 -20.24
CA LEU A 96 12.41 -14.50 -18.79
C LEU A 96 12.51 -13.08 -18.26
N ARG A 97 13.40 -12.21 -18.79
CA ARG A 97 13.53 -10.80 -18.39
C ARG A 97 12.29 -9.98 -18.74
N PHE A 98 11.75 -10.16 -19.95
CA PHE A 98 10.57 -9.43 -20.42
C PHE A 98 9.32 -9.82 -19.62
N SER A 99 9.14 -11.11 -19.34
CA SER A 99 8.12 -11.56 -18.41
C SER A 99 8.50 -11.21 -16.96
N ALA A 100 9.79 -11.09 -16.59
CA ALA A 100 10.27 -10.66 -15.26
C ALA A 100 9.98 -9.19 -14.93
N CYS A 101 9.61 -8.37 -15.94
CA CYS A 101 8.92 -7.10 -15.70
C CYS A 101 7.51 -7.38 -15.14
N PHE A 102 7.47 -7.83 -13.89
CA PHE A 102 6.29 -8.18 -13.11
C PHE A 102 5.86 -6.98 -12.25
N ILE A 103 4.65 -6.47 -12.49
CA ILE A 103 3.49 -6.53 -11.60
C ILE A 103 3.53 -5.68 -10.31
N SER A 104 4.64 -5.06 -9.88
CA SER A 104 4.58 -4.24 -8.65
C SER A 104 5.44 -2.94 -8.64
N ALA A 105 5.45 -2.20 -9.74
CA ALA A 105 5.91 -0.80 -9.76
C ALA A 105 5.21 0.06 -10.84
N TYR A 106 4.13 -0.42 -11.44
CA TYR A 106 3.58 0.18 -12.67
C TYR A 106 2.08 0.40 -12.53
N GLY A 107 1.71 1.48 -11.86
CA GLY A 107 0.36 2.02 -11.92
C GLY A 107 0.25 3.08 -12.99
N ILE A 108 -0.99 3.48 -13.27
CA ILE A 108 -1.29 4.58 -14.21
C ILE A 108 -0.67 5.92 -13.81
N PRO A 109 -0.58 6.32 -12.52
CA PRO A 109 -0.08 7.62 -12.11
C PRO A 109 1.39 7.59 -11.63
N ASP A 110 2.22 6.68 -12.16
CA ASP A 110 3.66 6.72 -11.92
C ASP A 110 4.29 7.80 -12.82
N GLN A 111 4.38 9.02 -12.29
CA GLN A 111 4.81 10.24 -12.98
C GLN A 111 6.28 10.17 -13.41
N ASP A 112 7.11 9.43 -12.64
CA ASP A 112 8.48 9.07 -12.99
C ASP A 112 8.52 7.82 -13.87
N ASN A 113 7.73 7.86 -14.95
CA ASN A 113 7.60 6.82 -15.98
C ASN A 113 8.93 6.42 -16.65
N ARG A 114 10.06 6.94 -16.15
CA ARG A 114 11.48 6.57 -16.25
C ARG A 114 11.77 5.06 -16.10
N ARG A 115 10.82 4.11 -16.26
CA ARG A 115 11.05 2.67 -16.55
C ARG A 115 10.19 2.10 -17.69
N MET A 116 9.09 2.74 -18.08
CA MET A 116 8.50 2.54 -19.42
C MET A 116 9.22 3.39 -20.47
N THR A 117 9.62 4.63 -20.14
CA THR A 117 10.53 5.47 -20.94
C THR A 117 11.99 5.09 -20.72
N LYS A 118 12.38 4.61 -19.52
CA LYS A 118 13.48 3.62 -19.42
C LYS A 118 12.97 2.22 -19.73
N GLY A 119 12.36 2.06 -20.89
CA GLY A 119 12.74 0.98 -21.78
C GLY A 119 14.24 1.06 -22.11
N VAL A 120 15.13 1.28 -21.12
CA VAL A 120 16.58 1.49 -21.23
C VAL A 120 17.25 0.25 -21.76
N ARG A 121 16.53 -0.87 -21.81
CA ARG A 121 16.78 -1.93 -22.78
C ARG A 121 15.51 -2.51 -23.47
N VAL A 122 14.53 -1.72 -23.93
CA VAL A 122 13.81 -1.98 -25.22
C VAL A 122 14.79 -2.29 -26.39
N VAL A 123 16.09 -2.25 -26.12
CA VAL A 123 17.03 -1.10 -26.24
C VAL A 123 18.45 -1.51 -25.81
N SER A 124 18.68 -2.68 -25.20
CA SER A 124 19.70 -3.52 -25.82
C SER A 124 18.99 -4.24 -26.94
N PHE A 125 18.55 -3.37 -27.85
CA PHE A 125 17.81 -3.52 -29.06
C PHE A 125 17.74 -4.96 -29.47
N LEU A 126 16.58 -5.58 -29.37
CA LEU A 126 16.34 -6.81 -30.13
C LEU A 126 17.37 -7.92 -29.80
N GLY A 127 17.93 -7.88 -28.58
CA GLY A 127 19.03 -8.74 -28.14
C GLY A 127 20.13 -8.75 -29.20
N VAL A 128 20.49 -7.53 -29.59
CA VAL A 128 21.12 -7.07 -30.83
C VAL A 128 20.93 -8.03 -31.99
N SER A 129 19.86 -7.74 -32.73
CA SER A 129 19.49 -8.37 -33.99
C SER A 129 19.48 -9.88 -33.89
N PHE A 130 18.96 -10.34 -32.75
CA PHE A 130 18.79 -11.72 -32.34
C PHE A 130 20.03 -12.54 -32.70
N LEU A 131 21.14 -12.00 -32.19
CA LEU A 131 22.48 -12.53 -32.32
C LEU A 131 22.85 -12.92 -33.76
N ILE A 132 22.38 -12.11 -34.72
CA ILE A 132 22.55 -12.22 -36.19
C ILE A 132 22.52 -13.68 -36.62
N GLY A 133 21.57 -14.31 -35.95
CA GLY A 133 21.15 -15.63 -36.13
C GLY A 133 19.94 -15.56 -37.04
N THR A 134 19.73 -16.62 -37.77
CA THR A 134 20.04 -17.94 -37.24
C THR A 134 20.94 -18.67 -38.21
N GLN A 135 22.16 -18.13 -38.50
CA GLN A 135 23.17 -18.73 -39.37
C GLN A 135 23.30 -20.25 -39.09
N ASN A 136 22.76 -21.07 -40.00
CA ASN A 136 22.72 -22.53 -40.01
C ASN A 136 22.11 -23.29 -38.80
N SER A 137 21.22 -22.64 -38.03
CA SER A 137 20.42 -23.36 -37.04
C SER A 137 19.27 -24.13 -37.68
N GLN A 138 19.10 -25.39 -37.29
CA GLN A 138 18.01 -26.26 -37.75
C GLN A 138 16.62 -25.82 -37.24
N PHE A 139 16.56 -24.94 -36.23
CA PHE A 139 15.32 -24.56 -35.52
C PHE A 139 14.83 -23.14 -35.86
N LYS A 140 15.23 -22.61 -37.02
CA LYS A 140 14.95 -21.22 -37.43
C LYS A 140 13.47 -20.83 -37.29
N HIS A 141 12.56 -21.63 -37.81
CA HIS A 141 11.13 -21.28 -37.86
C HIS A 141 10.48 -21.05 -36.47
N PRO A 142 10.49 -22.01 -35.53
CA PRO A 142 9.87 -21.82 -34.22
C PRO A 142 10.50 -20.67 -33.43
N ILE A 143 11.82 -20.50 -33.55
CA ILE A 143 12.57 -19.45 -32.85
C ILE A 143 12.15 -18.04 -33.35
N TRP A 144 12.04 -17.84 -34.67
CA TRP A 144 11.63 -16.55 -35.23
C TRP A 144 10.20 -16.16 -34.86
N VAL A 145 9.28 -17.12 -34.81
CA VAL A 145 7.89 -16.86 -34.41
C VAL A 145 7.82 -16.45 -32.93
N LEU A 146 8.53 -17.16 -32.04
CA LEU A 146 8.61 -16.82 -30.61
C LEU A 146 9.24 -15.45 -30.36
N TRP A 147 10.23 -15.08 -31.16
CA TRP A 147 10.88 -13.77 -31.08
C TRP A 147 9.95 -12.66 -31.55
N ALA A 148 9.29 -12.79 -32.71
CA ALA A 148 8.39 -11.77 -33.28
C ALA A 148 7.18 -11.48 -32.38
N MET A 149 6.75 -12.46 -31.58
CA MET A 149 5.71 -12.30 -30.57
C MET A 149 6.08 -11.28 -29.46
N GLN A 150 7.36 -11.09 -29.14
CA GLN A 150 7.80 -10.19 -28.06
C GLN A 150 7.65 -8.69 -28.40
N PRO A 151 8.08 -8.17 -29.56
CA PRO A 151 7.83 -6.79 -29.94
C PRO A 151 6.33 -6.53 -30.17
N VAL A 152 5.58 -7.47 -30.75
CA VAL A 152 4.12 -7.35 -30.91
C VAL A 152 3.44 -7.15 -29.55
N ARG A 153 3.79 -7.98 -28.55
CA ARG A 153 3.30 -7.82 -27.18
C ARG A 153 3.73 -6.49 -26.56
N SER A 154 4.96 -6.05 -26.79
CA SER A 154 5.48 -4.79 -26.27
C SER A 154 4.72 -3.58 -26.81
N ILE A 155 4.49 -3.56 -28.13
CA ILE A 155 3.70 -2.53 -28.80
C ILE A 155 2.26 -2.56 -28.28
N TYR A 156 1.66 -3.75 -28.19
CA TYR A 156 0.31 -3.91 -27.63
C TYR A 156 0.22 -3.33 -26.21
N ILE A 157 1.17 -3.62 -25.32
CA ILE A 157 1.15 -3.11 -23.94
C ILE A 157 1.27 -1.59 -23.93
N ARG A 158 2.12 -0.98 -24.75
CA ARG A 158 2.23 0.49 -24.86
C ARG A 158 0.94 1.12 -25.37
N VAL A 159 0.35 0.55 -26.42
CA VAL A 159 -0.93 1.02 -26.97
C VAL A 159 -2.06 0.84 -25.94
N ALA A 160 -2.12 -0.29 -25.26
CA ALA A 160 -3.08 -0.56 -24.20
C ALA A 160 -2.90 0.41 -23.03
N TYR A 161 -1.66 0.72 -22.64
CA TYR A 161 -1.36 1.72 -21.62
C TYR A 161 -1.85 3.10 -22.03
N TYR A 162 -1.50 3.56 -23.23
CA TYR A 162 -1.97 4.85 -23.77
C TYR A 162 -3.49 4.92 -23.85
N LYS A 163 -4.15 3.83 -24.23
CA LYS A 163 -5.62 3.76 -24.23
C LYS A 163 -6.19 3.71 -22.81
N ALA A 164 -5.53 3.04 -21.86
CA ALA A 164 -5.97 2.96 -20.47
C ALA A 164 -5.89 4.32 -19.76
N THR A 165 -4.82 5.08 -19.97
CA THR A 165 -4.66 6.44 -19.43
C THR A 165 -5.71 7.39 -20.01
N ARG A 166 -6.14 7.18 -21.25
CA ARG A 166 -7.26 7.92 -21.88
C ARG A 166 -8.63 7.30 -21.66
N SER A 167 -8.73 6.15 -20.98
CA SER A 167 -10.01 5.47 -20.77
C SER A 167 -10.78 6.05 -19.59
N PHE A 168 -12.10 6.15 -19.74
CA PHE A 168 -13.02 6.59 -18.69
C PHE A 168 -13.11 5.64 -17.50
N LEU A 169 -12.70 4.37 -17.62
CA LEU A 169 -12.66 3.46 -16.47
C LEU A 169 -11.43 3.69 -15.58
N HIS A 170 -10.34 4.18 -16.15
CA HIS A 170 -9.06 4.29 -15.46
C HIS A 170 -8.56 5.72 -15.39
N GLY A 171 -7.80 6.19 -16.38
CA GLY A 171 -7.13 7.49 -16.26
C GLY A 171 -8.06 8.70 -16.25
N TRP A 172 -9.17 8.67 -16.99
CA TRP A 172 -10.20 9.72 -16.95
C TRP A 172 -11.36 9.39 -16.00
N SER A 173 -11.22 8.38 -15.14
CA SER A 173 -12.31 7.97 -14.25
C SER A 173 -12.66 9.02 -13.22
N SER A 174 -11.68 9.68 -12.60
CA SER A 174 -11.95 10.63 -11.52
C SER A 174 -12.66 11.88 -12.02
N PRO A 175 -12.22 12.55 -13.12
CA PRO A 175 -12.97 13.67 -13.69
C PRO A 175 -14.39 13.29 -14.12
N LEU A 176 -14.55 12.12 -14.77
CA LEU A 176 -15.86 11.63 -15.19
C LEU A 176 -16.79 11.41 -13.99
N LEU A 177 -16.27 10.79 -12.93
CA LEU A 177 -17.08 10.44 -11.76
C LEU A 177 -17.50 11.68 -11.00
N THR A 178 -16.61 12.66 -10.83
CA THR A 178 -16.95 13.96 -10.24
C THR A 178 -18.06 14.65 -11.02
N ALA A 179 -18.00 14.62 -12.35
CA ALA A 179 -19.04 15.20 -13.18
C ALA A 179 -20.36 14.44 -13.11
N TYR A 180 -20.33 13.11 -13.20
CA TYR A 180 -21.50 12.25 -13.12
C TYR A 180 -22.20 12.35 -11.76
N MET A 181 -21.43 12.35 -10.67
CA MET A 181 -21.95 12.49 -9.31
C MET A 181 -22.58 13.86 -9.03
N GLY A 182 -22.34 14.86 -9.89
CA GLY A 182 -23.00 16.17 -9.83
C GLY A 182 -24.31 16.23 -10.61
N THR A 183 -24.70 15.16 -11.31
CA THR A 183 -25.97 15.08 -12.04
C THR A 183 -27.07 14.48 -11.18
N GLU A 184 -28.34 14.73 -11.55
CA GLU A 184 -29.50 14.14 -10.86
C GLU A 184 -29.48 12.61 -10.85
N ASP A 185 -28.88 11.98 -11.87
CA ASP A 185 -28.72 10.52 -11.95
C ASP A 185 -27.64 9.98 -10.99
N GLY A 186 -26.62 10.77 -10.66
CA GLY A 186 -25.56 10.37 -9.74
C GLY A 186 -25.90 10.58 -8.26
N ILE A 187 -26.84 11.49 -7.96
CA ILE A 187 -27.26 11.83 -6.59
C ILE A 187 -28.35 10.87 -6.12
N CYS A 188 -28.16 10.28 -4.94
CA CYS A 188 -29.09 9.32 -4.36
C CYS A 188 -29.88 9.94 -3.20
N LYS A 189 -30.97 10.65 -3.49
CA LYS A 189 -31.80 11.33 -2.48
C LYS A 189 -32.62 10.33 -1.63
N ASP A 190 -33.31 9.38 -2.28
CA ASP A 190 -34.26 8.47 -1.64
C ASP A 190 -33.82 6.99 -1.62
N GLY A 191 -32.54 6.69 -1.89
CA GLY A 191 -32.11 5.30 -1.99
C GLY A 191 -32.05 4.56 -0.67
N ASP A 192 -32.35 3.27 -0.74
CA ASP A 192 -32.25 2.32 0.36
C ASP A 192 -30.87 1.62 0.33
N PRO A 193 -30.02 1.82 1.36
CA PRO A 193 -28.68 1.24 1.42
C PRO A 193 -28.67 -0.30 1.49
N THR A 194 -29.76 -0.93 1.96
CA THR A 194 -29.82 -2.38 2.14
C THR A 194 -30.09 -3.10 0.81
N THR A 195 -31.02 -2.56 0.02
CA THR A 195 -31.38 -3.05 -1.30
C THR A 195 -30.54 -2.44 -2.42
N MET A 196 -29.75 -1.40 -2.13
CA MET A 196 -28.98 -0.58 -3.08
C MET A 196 -29.84 0.04 -4.19
N VAL A 197 -31.15 0.13 -3.98
CA VAL A 197 -32.07 0.77 -4.93
C VAL A 197 -31.77 2.26 -4.97
N ALA A 198 -31.74 2.82 -6.19
CA ALA A 198 -31.37 4.21 -6.49
C ALA A 198 -29.88 4.57 -6.29
N TYR A 199 -29.04 3.68 -5.75
CA TYR A 199 -27.58 3.87 -5.73
C TYR A 199 -26.97 3.58 -7.10
N LYS A 200 -27.03 4.56 -8.01
CA LYS A 200 -26.53 4.46 -9.39
C LYS A 200 -25.01 4.71 -9.52
N TYR A 201 -24.20 4.19 -8.60
CA TYR A 201 -22.74 4.35 -8.69
C TYR A 201 -22.17 3.59 -9.89
N LEU A 202 -21.28 4.24 -10.64
CA LEU A 202 -20.71 3.69 -11.87
C LEU A 202 -19.73 2.56 -11.56
N VAL A 203 -20.02 1.35 -12.01
CA VAL A 203 -19.10 0.21 -11.89
C VAL A 203 -18.29 0.05 -13.19
N SER A 204 -18.96 -0.09 -14.34
CA SER A 204 -18.31 -0.27 -15.64
C SER A 204 -19.26 0.12 -16.80
N GLY A 205 -18.79 0.00 -18.04
CA GLY A 205 -19.55 0.31 -19.26
C GLY A 205 -19.17 1.64 -19.92
N ASP A 206 -18.56 2.55 -19.16
CA ASP A 206 -18.19 3.92 -19.58
C ASP A 206 -17.18 3.95 -20.74
N GLN A 207 -16.45 2.87 -20.96
CA GLN A 207 -15.38 2.76 -21.96
C GLN A 207 -15.85 2.80 -23.42
N LYS A 208 -17.16 2.58 -23.66
CA LYS A 208 -17.74 2.53 -25.01
C LYS A 208 -18.52 3.80 -25.36
N GLN A 209 -18.65 4.74 -24.43
CA GLN A 209 -19.41 5.97 -24.61
C GLN A 209 -18.54 7.08 -25.20
N LYS A 210 -19.11 7.88 -26.12
CA LYS A 210 -18.57 9.20 -26.44
C LYS A 210 -19.11 10.17 -25.39
N VAL A 211 -18.21 10.93 -24.77
CA VAL A 211 -18.60 11.98 -23.83
C VAL A 211 -18.28 13.32 -24.49
N GLU A 212 -19.27 14.18 -24.63
CA GLU A 212 -19.11 15.50 -25.21
C GLU A 212 -18.98 16.53 -24.09
N LEU A 213 -17.97 17.40 -24.17
CA LEU A 213 -17.86 18.58 -23.32
C LEU A 213 -18.55 19.75 -24.02
N GLN A 214 -19.64 20.26 -23.44
CA GLN A 214 -20.30 21.46 -23.96
C GLN A 214 -19.67 22.72 -23.34
N ALA A 215 -19.08 23.56 -24.20
CA ALA A 215 -18.67 24.93 -23.87
C ALA A 215 -19.89 25.82 -23.59
N PRO A 216 -19.78 26.91 -22.79
CA PRO A 216 -18.58 27.45 -22.15
C PRO A 216 -18.29 26.88 -20.75
N ARG A 217 -19.24 26.16 -20.14
CA ARG A 217 -19.10 25.60 -18.77
C ARG A 217 -18.42 24.23 -18.74
N TYR A 218 -18.05 23.69 -19.91
CA TYR A 218 -17.37 22.40 -20.07
C TYR A 218 -18.03 21.27 -19.26
N LYS A 219 -19.37 21.25 -19.22
CA LYS A 219 -20.12 20.20 -18.54
C LYS A 219 -20.06 18.94 -19.41
N PHE A 220 -19.83 17.80 -18.76
CA PHE A 220 -19.92 16.51 -19.43
C PHE A 220 -21.39 16.20 -19.72
N CYS A 221 -21.77 16.26 -20.99
CA CYS A 221 -23.06 15.75 -21.45
C CYS A 221 -22.89 14.28 -21.79
N LEU A 222 -23.53 13.43 -21.00
CA LEU A 222 -23.62 12.00 -21.27
C LEU A 222 -24.85 11.81 -22.18
N GLU A 223 -24.63 11.42 -23.45
CA GLU A 223 -25.73 10.97 -24.29
C GLU A 223 -26.41 9.78 -23.61
N SER A 224 -27.67 9.95 -23.19
CA SER A 224 -28.39 9.02 -22.30
C SER A 224 -28.69 7.64 -22.91
N GLN A 225 -28.17 7.33 -24.11
CA GLN A 225 -28.50 6.14 -24.87
C GLN A 225 -27.47 4.99 -24.79
N GLY A 226 -26.44 5.09 -23.93
CA GLY A 226 -25.51 3.98 -23.68
C GLY A 226 -25.66 3.39 -22.28
N ARG A 227 -25.80 2.06 -22.18
CA ARG A 227 -26.06 1.31 -20.93
C ARG A 227 -24.90 1.42 -19.94
N PHE A 228 -24.87 2.45 -19.09
CA PHE A 228 -24.04 2.43 -17.88
C PHE A 228 -24.40 1.23 -17.01
N ILE A 229 -23.37 0.52 -16.54
CA ILE A 229 -23.52 -0.56 -15.57
C ILE A 229 -23.37 0.09 -14.19
N THR A 230 -24.53 0.39 -13.63
CA THR A 230 -24.68 1.00 -12.31
C THR A 230 -24.83 -0.08 -11.24
N LEU A 231 -24.43 0.26 -10.02
CA LEU A 231 -24.43 -0.67 -8.88
C LEU A 231 -25.81 -1.29 -8.63
N ASP A 232 -26.88 -0.48 -8.62
CA ASP A 232 -28.28 -0.93 -8.49
C ASP A 232 -28.67 -2.05 -9.49
N LYS A 233 -28.30 -1.92 -10.77
CA LYS A 233 -28.57 -2.93 -11.81
C LYS A 233 -27.84 -4.23 -11.51
N THR A 234 -26.56 -4.15 -11.14
CA THR A 234 -25.77 -5.34 -10.78
C THR A 234 -26.34 -6.01 -9.52
N TRP A 235 -26.77 -5.22 -8.56
CA TRP A 235 -27.30 -5.70 -7.28
C TRP A 235 -28.66 -6.38 -7.43
N LYS A 236 -29.56 -5.81 -8.24
CA LYS A 236 -30.88 -6.38 -8.55
C LYS A 236 -30.73 -7.74 -9.23
N LEU A 237 -29.90 -7.82 -10.26
CA LEU A 237 -29.65 -9.07 -11.00
C LEU A 237 -29.02 -10.17 -10.13
N LEU A 238 -28.09 -9.80 -9.23
CA LEU A 238 -27.55 -10.74 -8.25
C LEU A 238 -28.58 -11.20 -7.21
N SER A 239 -29.58 -10.37 -6.92
CA SER A 239 -30.67 -10.71 -5.99
C SER A 239 -31.70 -11.63 -6.62
N GLU A 240 -32.07 -11.40 -7.89
CA GLU A 240 -32.98 -12.26 -8.66
C GLU A 240 -32.39 -13.66 -8.91
N GLN A 241 -31.08 -13.77 -9.10
CA GLN A 241 -30.44 -15.08 -9.25
C GLN A 241 -30.49 -15.92 -7.95
N HIS A 242 -30.58 -15.27 -6.79
CA HIS A 242 -30.66 -15.95 -5.50
C HIS A 242 -32.01 -16.64 -5.29
N SER A 243 -33.11 -16.06 -5.79
CA SER A 243 -34.44 -16.67 -5.68
C SER A 243 -34.62 -17.93 -6.52
N ASP A 244 -33.90 -18.07 -7.64
CA ASP A 244 -34.01 -19.23 -8.55
C ASP A 244 -33.19 -20.45 -8.07
N THR A 245 -32.23 -20.25 -7.15
CA THR A 245 -31.31 -21.30 -6.69
C THR A 245 -31.56 -21.53 -5.20
N GLY A 246 -32.59 -22.33 -4.86
CA GLY A 246 -33.06 -22.59 -3.48
C GLY A 246 -32.09 -23.32 -2.53
N ALA A 247 -30.77 -23.19 -2.72
CA ALA A 247 -29.74 -23.69 -1.82
C ALA A 247 -29.02 -22.49 -1.20
N GLY A 248 -28.96 -22.43 0.14
CA GLY A 248 -28.38 -21.33 0.92
C GLY A 248 -26.86 -21.20 0.79
N ASP A 249 -26.39 -20.83 -0.39
CA ASP A 249 -24.96 -20.71 -0.69
C ASP A 249 -24.46 -19.28 -0.43
N VAL A 250 -23.28 -19.16 0.18
CA VAL A 250 -22.55 -17.95 0.60
C VAL A 250 -22.14 -17.04 -0.59
N GLN A 251 -22.45 -17.44 -1.82
CA GLN A 251 -21.95 -16.90 -3.07
C GLN A 251 -22.51 -15.51 -3.51
N PRO A 252 -23.78 -15.14 -3.28
CA PRO A 252 -24.33 -13.87 -3.75
C PRO A 252 -23.94 -12.65 -2.89
N SER A 253 -23.74 -12.83 -1.57
CA SER A 253 -23.34 -11.71 -0.69
C SER A 253 -21.93 -11.20 -1.00
N TRP A 254 -21.02 -12.11 -1.32
CA TRP A 254 -19.65 -11.75 -1.67
C TRP A 254 -19.53 -11.05 -3.02
N ALA A 255 -20.29 -11.48 -4.04
CA ALA A 255 -20.30 -10.82 -5.36
C ALA A 255 -20.88 -9.40 -5.27
N LYS A 256 -21.90 -9.21 -4.43
CA LYS A 256 -22.47 -7.91 -4.08
C LYS A 256 -21.44 -6.99 -3.44
N ASP A 257 -20.74 -7.46 -2.40
CA ASP A 257 -19.66 -6.71 -1.75
C ASP A 257 -18.53 -6.35 -2.73
N MET A 258 -18.20 -7.22 -3.70
CA MET A 258 -17.18 -6.91 -4.71
C MET A 258 -17.56 -5.76 -5.64
N CYS A 259 -18.78 -5.77 -6.19
CA CYS A 259 -19.25 -4.69 -7.07
C CYS A 259 -19.33 -3.36 -6.30
N LEU A 260 -19.79 -3.41 -5.05
CA LEU A 260 -19.79 -2.27 -4.14
C LEU A 260 -18.37 -1.73 -3.90
N SER A 261 -17.43 -2.60 -3.50
CA SER A 261 -16.02 -2.21 -3.29
C SER A 261 -15.36 -1.66 -4.55
N PHE A 262 -15.72 -2.14 -5.74
CA PHE A 262 -15.20 -1.60 -6.99
C PHE A 262 -15.70 -0.18 -7.26
N ALA A 263 -16.98 0.09 -7.00
CA ALA A 263 -17.57 1.43 -7.09
C ALA A 263 -16.94 2.40 -6.07
N LEU A 264 -16.80 1.97 -4.81
CA LEU A 264 -16.15 2.76 -3.76
C LEU A 264 -14.69 3.07 -4.09
N TYR A 265 -13.94 2.11 -4.61
CA TYR A 265 -12.56 2.33 -5.06
C TYR A 265 -12.48 3.41 -6.14
N ARG A 266 -13.46 3.52 -7.05
CA ARG A 266 -13.53 4.59 -8.04
C ARG A 266 -13.75 5.96 -7.40
N LEU A 267 -14.59 6.04 -6.37
CA LEU A 267 -14.82 7.28 -5.61
C LEU A 267 -13.57 7.68 -4.83
N LEU A 268 -12.90 6.71 -4.19
CA LEU A 268 -11.67 6.96 -3.44
C LEU A 268 -10.54 7.47 -4.34
N ARG A 269 -10.51 7.08 -5.62
CA ARG A 269 -9.54 7.63 -6.59
C ARG A 269 -9.66 9.14 -6.77
N CYS A 270 -10.87 9.69 -6.70
CA CYS A 270 -11.07 11.14 -6.79
C CYS A 270 -10.29 11.89 -5.71
N ARG A 271 -10.14 11.28 -4.51
CA ARG A 271 -9.31 11.82 -3.43
C ARG A 271 -7.81 11.79 -3.72
N PHE A 272 -7.32 10.81 -4.49
CA PHE A 272 -5.90 10.75 -4.88
C PHE A 272 -5.55 11.68 -6.03
N ASP A 273 -6.54 12.07 -6.85
CA ASP A 273 -6.40 13.01 -7.96
C ASP A 273 -6.80 14.44 -7.55
N ASP A 274 -7.03 14.69 -6.25
CA ASP A 274 -7.47 15.97 -5.67
C ASP A 274 -8.72 16.58 -6.32
N LEU A 275 -9.66 15.73 -6.75
CA LEU A 275 -10.93 16.11 -7.35
C LEU A 275 -12.08 15.99 -6.33
N PRO A 276 -12.60 17.10 -5.79
CA PRO A 276 -13.65 17.05 -4.77
C PRO A 276 -14.96 16.50 -5.37
N LEU A 277 -15.65 15.66 -4.61
CA LEU A 277 -16.98 15.18 -4.96
C LEU A 277 -18.05 16.22 -4.56
N PRO A 278 -19.19 16.30 -5.28
CA PRO A 278 -20.30 17.17 -4.89
C PRO A 278 -20.88 16.82 -3.51
N ALA A 279 -21.29 17.85 -2.75
CA ALA A 279 -21.79 17.69 -1.37
C ALA A 279 -22.96 16.69 -1.25
N ASP A 280 -23.90 16.70 -2.20
CA ASP A 280 -25.05 15.79 -2.21
C ASP A 280 -24.64 14.31 -2.41
N SER A 281 -23.59 14.08 -3.21
CA SER A 281 -23.03 12.74 -3.44
C SER A 281 -22.29 12.24 -2.19
N ILE A 282 -21.59 13.14 -1.49
CA ILE A 282 -20.96 12.85 -0.20
C ILE A 282 -22.02 12.44 0.83
N ALA A 283 -23.12 13.20 0.95
CA ALA A 283 -24.21 12.86 1.87
C ALA A 283 -24.81 11.47 1.56
N SER A 284 -25.00 11.15 0.29
CA SER A 284 -25.46 9.84 -0.18
C SER A 284 -24.50 8.70 0.20
N THR A 285 -23.19 8.93 0.02
CA THR A 285 -22.13 7.97 0.33
C THR A 285 -21.98 7.75 1.83
N ARG A 286 -22.14 8.82 2.63
CA ARG A 286 -22.17 8.75 4.09
C ARG A 286 -23.36 7.91 4.59
N LYS A 287 -24.55 8.11 4.04
CA LYS A 287 -25.75 7.30 4.34
C LYS A 287 -25.49 5.81 4.09
N LEU A 288 -24.80 5.49 2.99
CA LEU A 288 -24.40 4.12 2.66
C LEU A 288 -23.37 3.57 3.66
N MET A 289 -22.37 4.37 4.05
CA MET A 289 -21.38 3.94 5.03
C MET A 289 -21.96 3.67 6.41
N TYR A 290 -22.97 4.43 6.83
CA TYR A 290 -23.67 4.20 8.10
C TYR A 290 -24.35 2.82 8.14
N GLU A 291 -24.91 2.37 7.02
CA GLU A 291 -25.48 1.03 6.91
C GLU A 291 -24.39 -0.06 6.97
N ILE A 292 -23.30 0.13 6.23
CA ILE A 292 -22.20 -0.84 6.18
C ILE A 292 -21.60 -1.05 7.58
N ILE A 293 -21.32 0.05 8.28
CA ILE A 293 -20.77 0.08 9.64
C ILE A 293 -21.80 -0.42 10.66
N GLY A 294 -23.10 -0.30 10.38
CA GLY A 294 -24.19 -0.73 11.26
C GLY A 294 -24.62 0.33 12.28
N LYS A 295 -24.32 1.62 12.04
CA LYS A 295 -24.61 2.73 12.98
C LYS A 295 -26.11 2.89 13.29
N LYS A 296 -26.99 2.47 12.37
CA LYS A 296 -28.46 2.54 12.54
C LYS A 296 -29.09 1.23 13.08
N SER A 297 -28.29 0.19 13.33
CA SER A 297 -28.80 -1.10 13.79
C SER A 297 -29.24 -1.02 15.26
N ARG A 298 -30.48 -1.43 15.53
CA ARG A 298 -31.07 -1.44 16.89
C ARG A 298 -30.35 -2.41 17.82
N ASP A 299 -29.74 -3.47 17.28
CA ASP A 299 -29.02 -4.52 18.01
C ASP A 299 -27.50 -4.51 17.69
N LEU A 300 -26.88 -3.32 17.70
CA LEU A 300 -25.46 -3.16 17.35
C LEU A 300 -24.55 -4.11 18.13
N THR A 301 -24.74 -4.27 19.45
CA THR A 301 -23.88 -5.11 20.30
C THR A 301 -23.92 -6.60 19.92
N ALA A 302 -25.06 -7.12 19.47
CA ALA A 302 -25.20 -8.53 19.08
C ALA A 302 -24.66 -8.82 17.67
N GLN A 303 -24.63 -7.80 16.80
CA GLN A 303 -24.24 -7.94 15.39
C GLN A 303 -22.88 -7.28 15.07
N ILE A 304 -22.19 -6.74 16.06
CA ILE A 304 -20.97 -5.94 15.87
C ILE A 304 -19.89 -6.74 15.12
N ASP A 305 -19.72 -8.02 15.45
CA ASP A 305 -18.73 -8.88 14.80
C ASP A 305 -19.04 -9.08 13.31
N HIS A 306 -20.32 -9.23 12.98
CA HIS A 306 -20.77 -9.40 11.61
C HIS A 306 -20.56 -8.11 10.80
N HIS A 307 -20.95 -6.96 11.34
CA HIS A 307 -20.72 -5.66 10.72
C HIS A 307 -19.23 -5.34 10.60
N ALA A 308 -18.42 -5.70 11.60
CA ALA A 308 -16.98 -5.44 11.59
C ALA A 308 -16.32 -6.27 10.48
N GLU A 309 -16.62 -7.56 10.40
CA GLU A 309 -16.08 -8.43 9.36
C GLU A 309 -16.53 -7.99 7.97
N ARG A 310 -17.79 -7.56 7.79
CA ARG A 310 -18.29 -7.04 6.51
C ARG A 310 -17.62 -5.72 6.13
N THR A 311 -17.54 -4.76 7.04
CA THR A 311 -16.96 -3.42 6.80
C THR A 311 -15.49 -3.53 6.42
N PHE A 312 -14.69 -4.23 7.23
CA PHE A 312 -13.26 -4.40 6.93
C PHE A 312 -13.02 -5.31 5.71
N ARG A 313 -13.96 -6.22 5.38
CA ARG A 313 -13.91 -6.96 4.11
C ARG A 313 -14.10 -6.04 2.91
N ILE A 314 -15.07 -5.12 2.95
CA ILE A 314 -15.33 -4.15 1.88
C ILE A 314 -14.11 -3.23 1.71
N ALA A 315 -13.59 -2.65 2.79
CA ALA A 315 -12.39 -1.80 2.78
C ALA A 315 -11.17 -2.55 2.22
N LYS A 316 -10.99 -3.82 2.61
CA LYS A 316 -9.91 -4.68 2.09
C LYS A 316 -10.01 -4.91 0.58
N LEU A 317 -11.22 -5.18 0.06
CA LEU A 317 -11.43 -5.38 -1.38
C LEU A 317 -11.17 -4.07 -2.14
N GLU A 318 -11.60 -2.95 -1.59
CA GLU A 318 -11.37 -1.62 -2.16
C GLU A 318 -9.88 -1.29 -2.27
N LEU A 319 -9.13 -1.44 -1.18
CA LEU A 319 -7.67 -1.27 -1.14
C LEU A 319 -6.94 -2.24 -2.06
N THR A 320 -7.51 -3.43 -2.27
CA THR A 320 -6.98 -4.41 -3.22
C THR A 320 -7.08 -3.90 -4.66
N PHE A 321 -8.20 -3.29 -5.05
CA PHE A 321 -8.34 -2.67 -6.37
C PHE A 321 -7.44 -1.44 -6.52
N LEU A 322 -7.30 -0.65 -5.45
CA LEU A 322 -6.43 0.52 -5.42
C LEU A 322 -4.95 0.15 -5.51
N ASN A 323 -4.51 -0.88 -4.79
CA ASN A 323 -3.18 -1.45 -4.96
C ASN A 323 -2.96 -1.93 -6.40
N ASP A 324 -3.94 -2.65 -6.95
CA ASP A 324 -3.87 -3.11 -8.32
C ASP A 324 -3.77 -1.94 -9.32
N TYR A 325 -4.39 -0.81 -9.02
CA TYR A 325 -4.29 0.40 -9.84
C TYR A 325 -2.92 1.06 -9.83
N PHE A 326 -2.32 1.21 -8.64
CA PHE A 326 -1.07 1.93 -8.46
C PHE A 326 0.17 1.09 -8.71
N TYR A 327 0.10 -0.23 -8.55
CA TYR A 327 1.30 -1.05 -8.57
C TYR A 327 1.28 -2.09 -9.69
N THR A 328 0.16 -2.32 -10.37
CA THR A 328 0.00 -3.53 -11.19
C THR A 328 -0.52 -3.25 -12.59
N ARG A 329 -0.40 -4.24 -13.47
CA ARG A 329 -0.85 -4.12 -14.87
C ARG A 329 -2.33 -4.43 -15.09
N TYR A 330 -3.11 -4.72 -14.04
CA TYR A 330 -4.54 -5.02 -14.18
C TYR A 330 -5.30 -3.88 -14.89
N PRO A 331 -5.16 -2.59 -14.53
CA PRO A 331 -5.86 -1.50 -15.22
C PRO A 331 -5.58 -1.44 -16.73
N ILE A 332 -4.30 -1.64 -17.10
CA ILE A 332 -3.84 -1.65 -18.49
C ILE A 332 -4.47 -2.81 -19.24
N LEU A 333 -4.58 -3.97 -18.59
CA LEU A 333 -5.12 -5.17 -19.21
C LEU A 333 -6.64 -5.04 -19.45
N PHE A 334 -7.37 -4.50 -18.48
CA PHE A 334 -8.83 -4.41 -18.48
C PHE A 334 -9.35 -3.06 -19.00
N TRP A 335 -8.54 -2.30 -19.75
CA TRP A 335 -8.89 -0.95 -20.24
C TRP A 335 -10.14 -0.90 -21.12
N ARG A 336 -10.52 -2.01 -21.76
CA ARG A 336 -11.73 -2.18 -22.58
C ARG A 336 -12.69 -3.26 -22.03
N GLY A 337 -12.53 -3.68 -20.78
CA GLY A 337 -13.27 -4.78 -20.16
C GLY A 337 -12.50 -6.09 -20.22
N PHE A 338 -13.19 -7.22 -20.49
CA PHE A 338 -12.56 -8.55 -20.47
C PHE A 338 -11.49 -8.70 -21.58
N PRO A 339 -10.24 -9.06 -21.25
CA PRO A 339 -9.08 -8.93 -22.15
C PRO A 339 -8.89 -10.16 -23.05
N LEU A 340 -9.84 -10.45 -23.93
CA LEU A 340 -9.82 -11.63 -24.82
C LEU A 340 -8.50 -11.79 -25.60
N LEU A 341 -8.00 -10.71 -26.21
CA LEU A 341 -6.78 -10.75 -27.03
C LEU A 341 -5.51 -11.06 -26.21
N PHE A 342 -5.42 -10.53 -24.99
CA PHE A 342 -4.25 -10.75 -24.14
C PHE A 342 -4.30 -12.12 -23.45
N ALA A 343 -5.50 -12.67 -23.21
CA ALA A 343 -5.67 -14.00 -22.65
C ALA A 343 -5.12 -15.11 -23.57
N TRP A 344 -5.11 -14.90 -24.90
CA TRP A 344 -4.53 -15.86 -25.84
C TRP A 344 -3.00 -15.84 -25.92
N TYR A 345 -2.34 -14.73 -25.54
CA TYR A 345 -0.89 -14.63 -25.68
C TYR A 345 -0.10 -15.70 -24.89
N PRO A 346 -0.39 -15.97 -23.59
CA PRO A 346 0.30 -17.02 -22.86
C PRO A 346 0.05 -18.41 -23.45
N LEU A 347 -1.18 -18.69 -23.89
CA LEU A 347 -1.54 -19.96 -24.54
C LEU A 347 -0.77 -20.18 -25.84
N LEU A 348 -0.67 -19.14 -26.67
CA LEU A 348 0.11 -19.16 -27.89
C LEU A 348 1.61 -19.35 -27.59
N THR A 349 2.13 -18.73 -26.53
CA THR A 349 3.52 -18.90 -26.09
C THR A 349 3.80 -20.35 -25.66
N ILE A 350 2.89 -20.98 -24.90
CA ILE A 350 2.98 -22.39 -24.50
C ILE A 350 2.96 -23.31 -25.73
N ALA A 351 2.06 -23.06 -26.70
CA ALA A 351 1.98 -23.83 -27.93
C ALA A 351 3.28 -23.73 -28.77
N LEU A 352 3.87 -22.55 -28.87
CA LEU A 352 5.11 -22.35 -29.62
C LEU A 352 6.34 -22.97 -28.93
N ILE A 353 6.40 -22.94 -27.59
CA ILE A 353 7.49 -23.60 -26.83
C ILE A 353 7.38 -25.11 -26.92
N THR A 354 6.17 -25.67 -26.85
CA THR A 354 5.97 -27.12 -27.02
C THR A 354 6.30 -27.58 -28.44
N TRP A 355 6.03 -26.76 -29.45
CA TRP A 355 6.51 -27.00 -30.81
C TRP A 355 8.05 -27.00 -30.89
N LEU A 356 8.71 -25.98 -30.34
CA LEU A 356 10.18 -25.93 -30.29
C LEU A 356 10.78 -27.15 -29.56
N GLY A 357 10.19 -27.56 -28.44
CA GLY A 357 10.65 -28.73 -27.68
C GLY A 357 10.51 -30.04 -28.46
N ARG A 358 9.43 -30.21 -29.23
CA ARG A 358 9.26 -31.35 -30.14
C ARG A 358 10.34 -31.40 -31.22
N ASP A 359 10.66 -30.25 -31.82
CA ASP A 359 11.68 -30.16 -32.86
C ASP A 359 13.06 -30.49 -32.29
N ILE A 360 13.41 -29.95 -31.11
CA ILE A 360 14.66 -30.28 -30.40
C ILE A 360 14.74 -31.79 -30.11
N HIS A 361 13.66 -32.41 -29.61
CA HIS A 361 13.65 -33.84 -29.32
C HIS A 361 13.91 -34.72 -30.55
N LYS A 362 13.37 -34.34 -31.72
CA LYS A 362 13.42 -35.15 -32.93
C LYS A 362 14.64 -34.88 -33.81
N LEU A 363 15.10 -33.65 -33.88
CA LEU A 363 16.09 -33.20 -34.87
C LEU A 363 17.46 -32.92 -34.27
N TYR A 364 17.58 -32.74 -32.94
CA TYR A 364 18.86 -32.39 -32.34
C TYR A 364 19.83 -33.59 -32.33
N LYS A 365 20.84 -33.51 -33.20
CA LYS A 365 22.06 -34.33 -33.14
C LYS A 365 23.26 -33.38 -33.15
N PRO A 366 24.19 -33.46 -32.19
CA PRO A 366 25.36 -32.57 -32.15
C PRO A 366 26.18 -32.77 -33.44
N LYS A 367 26.53 -31.68 -34.13
CA LYS A 367 27.40 -31.75 -35.32
C LYS A 367 28.81 -32.19 -34.91
N LYS A 368 29.57 -32.84 -35.81
CA LYS A 368 30.94 -33.33 -35.51
C LYS A 368 31.95 -32.25 -35.08
N GLU A 369 31.63 -30.97 -35.31
CA GLU A 369 32.46 -29.80 -34.98
C GLU A 369 31.96 -29.03 -33.74
N GLU A 370 30.82 -29.43 -33.15
CA GLU A 370 30.28 -28.78 -31.95
C GLU A 370 30.86 -29.38 -30.67
N ILE A 371 31.38 -28.51 -29.80
CA ILE A 371 31.80 -28.90 -28.45
C ILE A 371 30.54 -29.12 -27.60
N ALA A 372 30.15 -30.37 -27.42
CA ALA A 372 29.04 -30.77 -26.55
C ALA A 372 29.57 -31.23 -25.19
N HIS A 373 29.03 -30.67 -24.10
CA HIS A 373 29.38 -31.11 -22.76
C HIS A 373 28.62 -32.39 -22.41
N VAL A 374 29.23 -33.54 -22.71
CA VAL A 374 28.65 -34.87 -22.52
C VAL A 374 29.29 -35.53 -21.31
N VAL A 375 28.48 -35.75 -20.27
CA VAL A 375 28.90 -36.41 -19.03
C VAL A 375 28.22 -37.78 -18.98
N HIS A 376 28.99 -38.86 -18.96
CA HIS A 376 28.48 -40.25 -18.95
C HIS A 376 27.51 -40.58 -20.11
N GLY A 377 27.71 -40.01 -21.30
CA GLY A 377 26.84 -40.22 -22.46
C GLY A 377 25.57 -39.36 -22.48
N VAL A 378 25.36 -38.51 -21.47
CA VAL A 378 24.22 -37.59 -21.38
C VAL A 378 24.66 -36.17 -21.71
N ASN A 379 23.95 -35.51 -22.63
CA ASN A 379 24.22 -34.12 -23.02
C ASN A 379 23.63 -33.15 -21.98
N VAL A 380 24.49 -32.49 -21.22
CA VAL A 380 24.10 -31.58 -20.13
C VAL A 380 23.37 -30.35 -20.67
N ASP A 381 23.74 -29.86 -21.84
CA ASP A 381 23.11 -28.70 -22.49
C ASP A 381 21.63 -28.94 -22.82
N LEU A 382 21.32 -30.17 -23.22
CA LEU A 382 19.96 -30.59 -23.54
C LEU A 382 19.10 -30.60 -22.27
N ILE A 383 19.64 -31.08 -21.14
CA ILE A 383 18.96 -31.07 -19.84
C ILE A 383 18.66 -29.63 -19.41
N ILE A 384 19.65 -28.74 -19.47
CA ILE A 384 19.50 -27.32 -19.11
C ILE A 384 18.37 -26.69 -19.94
N THR A 385 18.34 -26.99 -21.24
CA THR A 385 17.32 -26.45 -22.16
C THR A 385 15.91 -26.94 -21.85
N TRP A 386 15.73 -28.23 -21.54
CA TRP A 386 14.44 -28.78 -21.11
C TRP A 386 13.94 -28.16 -19.81
N ILE A 387 14.83 -27.97 -18.83
CA ILE A 387 14.50 -27.33 -17.55
C ILE A 387 13.99 -25.91 -17.80
N PHE A 388 14.68 -25.10 -18.61
CA PHE A 388 14.24 -23.74 -18.91
C PHE A 388 12.93 -23.66 -19.68
N MET A 389 12.71 -24.55 -20.66
CA MET A 389 11.43 -24.61 -21.37
C MET A 389 10.28 -24.94 -20.41
N GLY A 390 10.46 -25.92 -19.52
CA GLY A 390 9.49 -26.26 -18.49
C GLY A 390 9.17 -25.08 -17.57
N ILE A 391 10.20 -24.34 -17.14
CA ILE A 391 10.06 -23.15 -16.31
C ILE A 391 9.22 -22.07 -17.00
N ILE A 392 9.45 -21.79 -18.29
CA ILE A 392 8.66 -20.80 -19.02
C ILE A 392 7.19 -21.25 -19.16
N VAL A 393 6.94 -22.52 -19.46
CA VAL A 393 5.57 -23.06 -19.54
C VAL A 393 4.86 -22.93 -18.19
N ILE A 394 5.50 -23.31 -17.09
CA ILE A 394 4.94 -23.15 -15.74
C ILE A 394 4.66 -21.68 -15.44
N LYS A 395 5.58 -20.78 -15.78
CA LYS A 395 5.45 -19.32 -15.57
C LYS A 395 4.30 -18.71 -16.38
N GLU A 396 4.17 -19.03 -17.67
CA GLU A 396 3.07 -18.54 -18.51
C GLU A 396 1.73 -19.17 -18.10
N PHE A 397 1.69 -20.44 -17.69
CA PHE A 397 0.51 -21.07 -17.11
C PHE A 397 0.08 -20.36 -15.81
N TRP A 398 1.03 -20.10 -14.90
CA TRP A 398 0.77 -19.39 -13.66
C TRP A 398 0.21 -17.99 -13.89
N LYS A 399 0.69 -17.31 -14.94
CA LYS A 399 0.17 -16.01 -15.38
C LYS A 399 -1.28 -16.08 -15.86
N VAL A 400 -1.65 -17.11 -16.63
CA VAL A 400 -3.06 -17.35 -17.01
C VAL A 400 -3.93 -17.55 -15.78
N VAL A 401 -3.49 -18.42 -14.87
CA VAL A 401 -4.22 -18.76 -13.65
C VAL A 401 -4.41 -17.53 -12.76
N THR A 402 -3.37 -16.73 -12.54
CA THR A 402 -3.43 -15.51 -11.71
C THR A 402 -4.33 -14.43 -12.31
N TYR A 403 -4.33 -14.26 -13.63
CA TYR A 403 -5.25 -13.33 -14.29
C TYR A 403 -6.69 -13.82 -14.26
N LEU A 404 -6.97 -15.07 -14.64
CA LEU A 404 -8.33 -15.62 -14.62
C LEU A 404 -8.96 -15.55 -13.22
N LEU A 405 -8.19 -15.84 -12.17
CA LEU A 405 -8.70 -15.83 -10.79
C LEU A 405 -8.59 -14.47 -10.10
N SER A 406 -8.20 -13.42 -10.81
CA SER A 406 -8.08 -12.07 -10.26
C SER A 406 -9.42 -11.45 -9.89
N ASP A 407 -9.43 -10.62 -8.85
CA ASP A 407 -10.63 -9.89 -8.43
C ASP A 407 -11.16 -8.97 -9.57
N TRP A 408 -10.27 -8.41 -10.40
CA TRP A 408 -10.63 -7.63 -11.61
C TRP A 408 -11.42 -8.45 -12.63
N THR A 409 -10.99 -9.68 -12.90
CA THR A 409 -11.69 -10.55 -13.87
C THR A 409 -13.10 -10.85 -13.39
N LYS A 410 -13.28 -11.07 -12.10
CA LYS A 410 -14.58 -11.38 -11.50
C LYS A 410 -15.55 -10.21 -11.61
N VAL A 411 -15.10 -8.98 -11.29
CA VAL A 411 -15.95 -7.78 -11.46
C VAL A 411 -16.26 -7.52 -12.94
N MET A 412 -15.27 -7.63 -13.83
CA MET A 412 -15.52 -7.42 -15.27
C MET A 412 -16.45 -8.48 -15.86
N LEU A 413 -16.35 -9.73 -15.42
CA LEU A 413 -17.26 -10.81 -15.80
C LEU A 413 -18.69 -10.54 -15.32
N LEU A 414 -18.88 -10.06 -14.09
CA LEU A 414 -20.19 -9.66 -13.55
C LEU A 414 -20.81 -8.48 -14.32
N CYS A 415 -20.00 -7.48 -14.68
CA CYS A 415 -20.42 -6.35 -15.51
C CYS A 415 -20.82 -6.79 -16.93
N GLU A 416 -20.04 -7.68 -17.55
CA GLU A 416 -20.34 -8.18 -18.89
C GLU A 416 -21.60 -9.07 -18.91
N TYR A 417 -21.80 -9.86 -17.86
CA TYR A 417 -23.02 -10.67 -17.65
C TYR A 417 -24.27 -9.78 -17.50
N THR A 418 -24.18 -8.73 -16.68
CA THR A 418 -25.30 -7.80 -16.43
C THR A 418 -25.66 -6.97 -17.67
N SER A 419 -24.68 -6.57 -18.47
CA SER A 419 -24.92 -5.81 -19.71
C SER A 419 -25.41 -6.65 -20.89
N ARG A 420 -25.33 -8.00 -20.81
CA ARG A 420 -25.68 -8.96 -21.87
C ARG A 420 -25.02 -8.64 -23.23
N THR A 421 -23.81 -8.12 -23.20
CA THR A 421 -23.05 -7.69 -24.38
C THR A 421 -22.53 -8.88 -25.21
N LEU A 422 -22.05 -9.93 -24.56
CA LEU A 422 -21.59 -11.18 -25.21
C LEU A 422 -22.74 -12.18 -25.36
N LYS A 423 -23.73 -11.84 -26.21
CA LYS A 423 -24.93 -12.67 -26.47
C LYS A 423 -24.63 -14.06 -27.04
N TRP A 424 -23.43 -14.28 -27.59
CA TRP A 424 -23.04 -15.51 -28.28
C TRP A 424 -22.59 -16.60 -27.31
N ILE A 425 -22.29 -16.24 -26.06
CA ILE A 425 -21.90 -17.19 -25.03
C ILE A 425 -23.18 -17.77 -24.40
N PRO A 426 -23.35 -19.11 -24.37
CA PRO A 426 -24.55 -19.71 -23.82
C PRO A 426 -24.67 -19.46 -22.31
N GLN A 427 -25.91 -19.33 -21.82
CA GLN A 427 -26.18 -18.97 -20.41
C GLN A 427 -25.62 -19.98 -19.41
N TRP A 428 -25.58 -21.27 -19.75
CA TRP A 428 -24.99 -22.30 -18.89
C TRP A 428 -23.49 -22.06 -18.67
N LEU A 429 -22.77 -21.56 -19.68
CA LEU A 429 -21.34 -21.28 -19.56
C LEU A 429 -21.10 -20.05 -18.68
N TRP A 430 -21.95 -19.03 -18.78
CA TRP A 430 -21.92 -17.89 -17.85
C TRP A 430 -22.15 -18.32 -16.40
N LYS A 431 -23.18 -19.15 -16.16
CA LYS A 431 -23.47 -19.69 -14.83
C LYS A 431 -22.29 -20.53 -14.30
N LEU A 432 -21.69 -21.39 -15.14
CA LEU A 432 -20.53 -22.19 -14.78
C LEU A 432 -19.30 -21.32 -14.45
N LEU A 433 -19.01 -20.32 -15.28
CA LEU A 433 -17.91 -19.38 -15.05
C LEU A 433 -18.11 -18.58 -13.77
N LEU A 434 -19.31 -18.06 -13.52
CA LEU A 434 -19.64 -17.39 -12.27
C LEU A 434 -19.54 -18.34 -11.08
N GLN A 435 -20.01 -19.58 -11.21
CA GLN A 435 -19.94 -20.56 -10.14
C GLN A 435 -18.50 -20.90 -9.76
N ILE A 436 -17.63 -21.12 -10.75
CA ILE A 436 -16.22 -21.50 -10.58
C ILE A 436 -15.34 -20.30 -10.17
N LEU A 437 -15.49 -19.14 -10.82
CA LEU A 437 -14.62 -17.98 -10.54
C LEU A 437 -15.04 -17.23 -9.28
N CYS A 438 -16.34 -17.13 -9.01
CA CYS A 438 -16.87 -16.44 -7.83
C CYS A 438 -16.97 -17.36 -6.60
N THR A 439 -16.46 -18.60 -6.65
CA THR A 439 -16.32 -19.41 -5.44
C THR A 439 -15.21 -18.80 -4.56
N PRO A 440 -15.45 -18.59 -3.25
CA PRO A 440 -14.46 -17.98 -2.35
C PRO A 440 -13.16 -18.79 -2.21
N ARG A 441 -13.20 -20.10 -2.53
CA ARG A 441 -12.04 -21.01 -2.52
C ARG A 441 -11.05 -20.76 -3.65
N CYS A 442 -11.46 -20.13 -4.76
CA CYS A 442 -10.61 -19.88 -5.93
C CYS A 442 -9.79 -18.58 -5.80
N ARG A 443 -9.23 -18.32 -4.61
CA ARG A 443 -8.28 -17.22 -4.36
C ARG A 443 -6.90 -17.80 -4.11
N ILE A 444 -6.09 -17.88 -5.16
CA ILE A 444 -4.73 -18.43 -5.10
C ILE A 444 -3.77 -17.52 -4.34
N VAL A 445 -4.01 -16.20 -4.33
CA VAL A 445 -3.10 -15.23 -3.71
C VAL A 445 -3.85 -14.38 -2.69
N ARG A 446 -3.59 -14.59 -1.38
CA ARG A 446 -4.00 -13.66 -0.33
C ARG A 446 -3.15 -12.39 -0.45
N ARG A 447 -3.78 -11.25 -0.79
CA ARG A 447 -3.11 -9.99 -1.13
C ARG A 447 -2.77 -9.10 0.09
N TRP A 448 -3.51 -9.24 1.19
CA TRP A 448 -3.15 -8.67 2.50
C TRP A 448 -2.96 -9.81 3.50
N HIS A 449 -1.92 -9.71 4.31
CA HIS A 449 -1.47 -10.78 5.21
C HIS A 449 -2.35 -10.95 6.46
N ASN A 450 -3.38 -10.11 6.66
CA ASN A 450 -4.21 -10.09 7.88
C ASN A 450 -3.34 -10.02 9.15
N LYS A 451 -2.17 -9.37 9.10
CA LYS A 451 -1.30 -9.18 10.27
C LYS A 451 -1.11 -7.70 10.54
N ILE A 452 -0.83 -7.36 11.78
CA ILE A 452 -0.49 -6.01 12.21
C ILE A 452 0.93 -6.00 12.78
N GLY A 453 1.58 -4.87 12.64
CA GLY A 453 2.87 -4.64 13.27
C GLY A 453 2.73 -4.55 14.77
N GLN A 454 3.74 -5.02 15.48
CA GLN A 454 3.78 -4.95 16.93
C GLN A 454 5.13 -4.39 17.34
N TYR A 455 5.11 -3.44 18.26
CA TYR A 455 6.28 -2.84 18.87
C TYR A 455 6.01 -2.70 20.36
N GLU A 456 6.98 -3.05 21.18
CA GLU A 456 6.87 -3.05 22.64
C GLU A 456 8.05 -2.29 23.24
N PHE A 457 7.80 -1.02 23.61
CA PHE A 457 8.85 -0.07 23.97
C PHE A 457 9.75 -0.58 25.11
N LEU A 458 9.15 -1.07 26.20
CA LEU A 458 9.87 -1.53 27.40
C LEU A 458 10.76 -2.75 27.17
N GLN A 459 10.54 -3.50 26.09
CA GLN A 459 11.38 -4.65 25.73
C GLN A 459 12.44 -4.30 24.68
N SER A 460 12.26 -3.21 23.94
CA SER A 460 13.09 -2.87 22.78
C SER A 460 14.04 -1.69 23.00
N PHE A 461 13.79 -0.78 23.95
CA PHE A 461 14.57 0.46 24.12
C PHE A 461 16.09 0.25 24.28
N GLY A 462 16.50 -0.85 24.93
CA GLY A 462 17.92 -1.22 25.10
C GLY A 462 18.61 -1.75 23.83
N HIS A 463 17.87 -2.03 22.76
CA HIS A 463 18.42 -2.61 21.53
C HIS A 463 19.32 -1.62 20.77
N ASN A 464 20.54 -2.05 20.44
CA ASN A 464 21.47 -1.27 19.63
C ASN A 464 21.86 -2.03 18.34
N PRO A 465 21.31 -1.67 17.17
CA PRO A 465 21.58 -2.37 15.92
C PRO A 465 22.97 -2.03 15.37
N ARG A 466 23.72 -3.06 14.94
CA ARG A 466 25.05 -2.89 14.32
C ARG A 466 25.00 -2.28 12.91
N ASN A 467 23.82 -2.26 12.27
CA ASN A 467 23.60 -1.65 10.95
C ASN A 467 24.49 -2.19 9.82
N ILE A 468 24.90 -3.46 9.89
CA ILE A 468 25.79 -4.09 8.88
C ILE A 468 25.19 -4.02 7.48
N LEU A 469 23.89 -4.27 7.34
CA LEU A 469 23.19 -4.30 6.05
C LEU A 469 23.15 -2.91 5.40
N TYR A 470 22.96 -1.85 6.19
CA TYR A 470 23.06 -0.46 5.73
C TYR A 470 24.44 -0.21 5.09
N TRP A 471 25.53 -0.56 5.80
CA TRP A 471 26.90 -0.39 5.31
C TRP A 471 27.20 -1.23 4.07
N LEU A 472 26.82 -2.50 4.05
CA LEU A 472 26.99 -3.38 2.88
C LEU A 472 26.19 -2.90 1.66
N SER A 473 25.03 -2.29 1.89
CA SER A 473 24.16 -1.77 0.84
C SER A 473 24.52 -0.37 0.36
N LEU A 474 25.62 0.24 0.87
CA LEU A 474 26.03 1.61 0.55
C LEU A 474 24.89 2.64 0.77
N GLY A 475 24.04 2.41 1.77
CA GLY A 475 22.91 3.30 2.09
C GLY A 475 21.62 3.07 1.30
N LEU A 476 21.53 2.00 0.48
CA LEU A 476 20.26 1.60 -0.16
C LEU A 476 19.22 1.15 0.87
N VAL A 477 19.65 0.39 1.89
CA VAL A 477 18.80 -0.02 3.01
C VAL A 477 18.87 1.08 4.07
N PRO A 478 17.73 1.54 4.63
CA PRO A 478 17.73 2.56 5.67
C PRO A 478 18.40 2.04 6.95
N LYS A 479 19.03 2.96 7.68
CA LYS A 479 19.65 2.67 8.96
C LYS A 479 18.58 2.32 10.00
N GLU A 480 18.76 1.23 10.73
CA GLU A 480 17.90 0.91 11.88
C GLU A 480 18.19 1.87 13.04
N ILE A 481 17.12 2.38 13.65
CA ILE A 481 17.15 3.32 14.76
C ILE A 481 17.40 2.54 16.06
N ARG A 482 18.15 3.13 16.99
CA ARG A 482 18.36 2.56 18.33
C ARG A 482 17.01 2.43 19.05
N GLY A 483 16.80 1.32 19.77
CA GLY A 483 15.54 1.05 20.45
C GLY A 483 14.39 0.58 19.54
N ALA A 484 14.54 0.64 18.22
CA ALA A 484 13.48 0.34 17.25
C ALA A 484 13.40 -1.16 16.84
N LYS A 485 13.58 -2.08 17.79
CA LYS A 485 13.44 -3.52 17.51
C LYS A 485 11.96 -3.90 17.39
N VAL A 486 11.54 -4.27 16.18
CA VAL A 486 10.15 -4.67 15.90
C VAL A 486 9.88 -6.11 16.36
N SER A 487 8.72 -6.34 16.97
CA SER A 487 8.25 -7.68 17.37
C SER A 487 7.65 -8.44 16.20
N SER A 488 7.46 -9.76 16.37
CA SER A 488 6.79 -10.58 15.36
C SER A 488 5.37 -10.07 15.08
N PRO A 489 4.96 -9.89 13.81
CA PRO A 489 3.61 -9.47 13.47
C PRO A 489 2.54 -10.45 13.97
N THR A 490 1.46 -9.93 14.55
CA THR A 490 0.33 -10.71 15.06
C THR A 490 -0.81 -10.75 14.04
N GLU A 491 -1.57 -11.84 14.00
CA GLU A 491 -2.79 -11.89 13.18
C GLU A 491 -3.81 -10.88 13.72
N LEU A 492 -4.51 -10.17 12.83
CA LEU A 492 -5.49 -9.15 13.22
C LEU A 492 -6.64 -9.81 14.01
N PRO A 493 -6.77 -9.54 15.32
CA PRO A 493 -7.79 -10.17 16.14
C PRO A 493 -9.20 -9.71 15.76
N ARG A 494 -10.19 -10.57 15.98
CA ARG A 494 -11.60 -10.21 15.76
C ARG A 494 -12.06 -9.14 16.75
N ASP A 495 -11.65 -9.29 18.01
CA ASP A 495 -11.98 -8.36 19.09
C ASP A 495 -11.46 -6.94 18.82
N LEU A 496 -10.29 -6.82 18.18
CA LEU A 496 -9.76 -5.53 17.74
C LEU A 496 -10.65 -4.89 16.67
N LYS A 497 -11.10 -5.64 15.65
CA LYS A 497 -12.01 -5.11 14.63
C LYS A 497 -13.32 -4.65 15.25
N ALA A 498 -13.87 -5.43 16.18
CA ALA A 498 -15.10 -5.10 16.88
C ALA A 498 -14.94 -3.83 17.73
N ALA A 499 -13.84 -3.69 18.48
CA ALA A 499 -13.54 -2.51 19.28
C ALA A 499 -13.41 -1.24 18.41
N VAL A 500 -12.69 -1.32 17.30
CA VAL A 500 -12.54 -0.21 16.35
C VAL A 500 -13.88 0.14 15.70
N LEU A 501 -14.68 -0.85 15.32
CA LEU A 501 -16.01 -0.59 14.77
C LEU A 501 -16.94 0.08 15.81
N LYS A 502 -16.89 -0.37 17.07
CA LYS A 502 -17.63 0.25 18.18
C LYS A 502 -17.28 1.73 18.30
N SER A 503 -15.98 2.05 18.28
CA SER A 503 -15.50 3.44 18.30
C SER A 503 -16.01 4.23 17.09
N LEU A 504 -15.90 3.70 15.86
CA LEU A 504 -16.43 4.34 14.65
C LEU A 504 -17.94 4.64 14.73
N CYS A 505 -18.74 3.73 15.30
CA CYS A 505 -20.18 3.94 15.51
C CYS A 505 -20.48 5.05 16.51
N SER A 506 -19.62 5.23 17.52
CA SER A 506 -19.80 6.21 18.59
C SER A 506 -19.50 7.65 18.16
N LEU A 507 -18.72 7.84 17.11
CA LEU A 507 -18.32 9.16 16.62
C LEU A 507 -19.41 9.83 15.79
N ASP A 508 -19.47 11.15 15.86
CA ASP A 508 -20.21 11.94 14.87
C ASP A 508 -19.42 11.98 13.56
N LEU A 509 -20.03 11.46 12.51
CA LEU A 509 -19.46 11.35 11.17
C LEU A 509 -20.15 12.30 10.18
N GLU A 510 -21.05 13.17 10.67
CA GLU A 510 -21.74 14.16 9.84
C GLU A 510 -20.84 15.35 9.50
N GLN A 511 -19.91 15.68 10.40
CA GLN A 511 -18.90 16.70 10.18
C GLN A 511 -17.73 16.21 9.30
N ASN A 512 -17.03 17.16 8.68
CA ASN A 512 -15.84 16.89 7.85
C ASN A 512 -14.55 16.64 8.68
N SER A 513 -14.65 16.74 10.00
CA SER A 513 -13.57 16.52 10.96
C SER A 513 -14.12 15.84 12.20
N LEU A 514 -13.35 14.94 12.80
CA LEU A 514 -13.72 14.35 14.08
C LEU A 514 -13.59 15.38 15.20
N GLU A 515 -14.62 15.48 16.05
CA GLU A 515 -14.57 16.34 17.23
C GLU A 515 -13.56 15.83 18.27
N SER A 516 -13.06 16.73 19.12
CA SER A 516 -12.05 16.39 20.13
C SER A 516 -12.61 15.62 21.33
N ASP A 517 -13.94 15.60 21.48
CA ASP A 517 -14.64 15.06 22.62
C ASP A 517 -14.30 13.57 22.87
N LEU A 518 -14.14 13.24 24.16
CA LEU A 518 -13.95 11.86 24.58
C LEU A 518 -15.28 11.10 24.45
N PRO A 519 -15.26 9.81 24.04
CA PRO A 519 -16.46 8.97 24.01
C PRO A 519 -17.25 9.05 25.31
N THR A 520 -18.59 8.99 25.23
CA THR A 520 -19.49 9.15 26.38
C THR A 520 -19.13 8.22 27.54
N ASP A 521 -18.75 6.97 27.24
CA ASP A 521 -18.34 5.95 28.22
C ASP A 521 -17.04 6.31 28.97
N LEU A 522 -16.20 7.15 28.38
CA LEU A 522 -14.89 7.54 28.92
C LEU A 522 -14.94 8.91 29.62
N ARG A 523 -15.99 9.72 29.42
CA ARG A 523 -16.15 11.04 30.06
C ARG A 523 -16.25 10.97 31.59
N GLN A 524 -16.62 9.81 32.13
CA GLN A 524 -16.68 9.57 33.57
C GLN A 524 -15.30 9.53 34.24
N PHE A 525 -14.23 9.36 33.45
CA PHE A 525 -12.86 9.35 33.95
C PHE A 525 -12.16 10.69 33.66
N PRO A 526 -11.30 11.20 34.57
CA PRO A 526 -10.58 12.47 34.45
C PRO A 526 -9.39 12.39 33.45
N PHE A 527 -9.53 11.66 32.35
CA PHE A 527 -8.48 11.51 31.34
C PHE A 527 -8.22 12.77 30.51
N LYS A 528 -9.04 13.82 30.67
CA LYS A 528 -8.93 15.07 29.89
C LYS A 528 -7.50 15.62 29.86
N ARG A 529 -6.82 15.69 31.01
CA ARG A 529 -5.43 16.18 31.11
C ARG A 529 -4.41 15.26 30.44
N THR A 530 -4.68 13.96 30.34
CA THR A 530 -3.80 12.97 29.69
C THR A 530 -3.93 12.96 28.17
N PHE A 531 -5.02 13.53 27.63
CA PHE A 531 -5.22 13.76 26.20
C PHE A 531 -4.80 15.17 25.74
N GLU A 532 -4.57 16.12 26.66
CA GLU A 532 -4.04 17.47 26.41
C GLU A 532 -2.52 17.50 26.15
N LEU A 533 -1.94 16.38 25.69
CA LEU A 533 -0.53 16.32 25.32
C LEU A 533 -0.27 17.06 24.00
N PRO A 534 0.91 17.69 23.85
CA PRO A 534 1.16 18.65 22.77
C PRO A 534 1.14 18.01 21.38
N THR A 535 1.46 16.73 21.27
CA THR A 535 1.43 16.01 20.00
C THR A 535 0.83 14.62 20.14
N TRP A 536 0.43 14.05 19.00
CA TRP A 536 -0.09 12.69 18.92
C TRP A 536 0.96 11.67 19.36
N CYS A 537 2.22 11.86 18.97
CA CYS A 537 3.34 10.99 19.32
C CYS A 537 3.54 10.89 20.86
N HIS A 538 3.38 12.00 21.57
CA HIS A 538 3.43 12.00 23.05
C HIS A 538 2.32 11.14 23.65
N SER A 539 1.10 11.33 23.17
CA SER A 539 -0.06 10.58 23.67
C SER A 539 0.17 9.08 23.53
N ILE A 540 0.68 8.63 22.38
CA ILE A 540 0.88 7.19 22.16
C ILE A 540 1.99 6.61 22.98
N LEU A 541 3.13 7.28 23.11
CA LEU A 541 4.20 6.74 23.96
C LEU A 541 3.77 6.69 25.43
N VAL A 542 3.10 7.74 25.92
CA VAL A 542 2.59 7.80 27.31
C VAL A 542 1.59 6.68 27.56
N TRP A 543 0.54 6.57 26.73
CA TRP A 543 -0.47 5.53 26.87
C TRP A 543 0.10 4.13 26.64
N HIS A 544 1.04 3.96 25.70
CA HIS A 544 1.66 2.65 25.39
C HIS A 544 2.46 2.15 26.59
N ILE A 545 3.36 2.97 27.13
CA ILE A 545 4.14 2.61 28.32
C ILE A 545 3.21 2.35 29.52
N ALA A 546 2.17 3.17 29.72
CA ALA A 546 1.21 2.95 30.79
C ALA A 546 0.42 1.63 30.64
N THR A 547 0.04 1.28 29.41
CA THR A 547 -0.62 0.01 29.09
C THR A 547 0.31 -1.18 29.35
N SER A 548 1.58 -1.07 28.96
CA SER A 548 2.59 -2.10 29.25
C SER A 548 2.83 -2.28 30.75
N LEU A 549 2.77 -1.21 31.55
CA LEU A 549 2.83 -1.30 33.02
C LEU A 549 1.61 -2.02 33.60
N CYS A 550 0.41 -1.73 33.10
CA CYS A 550 -0.81 -2.47 33.46
C CYS A 550 -0.74 -3.94 33.03
N GLU A 551 -0.13 -4.26 31.88
CA GLU A 551 0.12 -5.63 31.43
C GLU A 551 1.04 -6.39 32.39
N ILE A 552 2.11 -5.73 32.86
CA ILE A 552 3.06 -6.31 33.82
C ILE A 552 2.41 -6.54 35.20
N GLU A 553 1.54 -5.64 35.65
CA GLU A 553 0.79 -5.80 36.90
C GLU A 553 -0.21 -6.98 36.81
N LEU A 554 -1.02 -7.04 35.75
CA LEU A 554 -1.90 -8.18 35.50
C LEU A 554 -1.10 -9.50 35.41
N ALA A 555 0.05 -9.49 34.75
CA ALA A 555 0.92 -10.65 34.64
C ALA A 555 1.42 -11.17 36.01
N GLN A 556 1.63 -10.28 36.99
CA GLN A 556 1.97 -10.64 38.37
C GLN A 556 0.78 -11.29 39.09
N CYS A 557 -0.44 -10.75 38.94
CA CYS A 557 -1.66 -11.32 39.53
C CYS A 557 -1.91 -12.77 39.08
N TYR A 558 -1.60 -13.10 37.82
CA TYR A 558 -1.80 -14.45 37.26
C TYR A 558 -0.54 -15.35 37.32
N ASN A 559 0.41 -15.05 38.22
CA ASN A 559 1.64 -15.83 38.46
C ASN A 559 2.38 -16.22 37.17
N THR A 560 2.52 -15.29 36.23
CA THR A 560 3.38 -15.50 35.05
C THR A 560 4.81 -15.10 35.40
N SER A 561 5.79 -15.95 35.05
CA SER A 561 7.20 -15.69 35.36
C SER A 561 7.72 -14.53 34.50
N LEU A 562 7.88 -13.35 35.09
CA LEU A 562 8.47 -12.16 34.45
C LEU A 562 10.01 -12.22 34.39
N THR A 563 10.61 -13.26 34.98
CA THR A 563 12.06 -13.53 34.99
C THR A 563 12.49 -14.31 33.75
N THR A 564 12.32 -13.75 32.57
CA THR A 564 13.00 -14.29 31.38
C THR A 564 14.34 -13.61 31.26
N SER A 565 15.41 -14.30 31.68
CA SER A 565 16.77 -13.82 31.44
C SER A 565 17.02 -13.68 29.93
N GLU A 566 17.81 -12.68 29.54
CA GLU A 566 18.19 -12.42 28.15
C GLU A 566 18.76 -13.67 27.45
N LEU A 567 19.42 -14.54 28.22
CA LEU A 567 19.96 -15.82 27.77
C LEU A 567 18.88 -16.81 27.32
N LEU A 568 17.78 -16.93 28.07
CA LEU A 568 16.66 -17.81 27.73
C LEU A 568 15.85 -17.25 26.56
N CYS A 569 15.75 -15.93 26.43
CA CYS A 569 15.13 -15.27 25.28
C CYS A 569 15.98 -15.48 24.01
N ALA A 570 17.31 -15.37 24.10
CA ALA A 570 18.25 -15.66 23.01
C ALA A 570 18.23 -17.14 22.60
N ILE A 571 18.16 -18.07 23.57
CA ILE A 571 18.07 -19.52 23.32
C ILE A 571 16.71 -19.86 22.69
N LYS A 572 15.60 -19.29 23.19
CA LYS A 572 14.25 -19.52 22.65
C LYS A 572 14.05 -18.91 21.26
N THR A 573 14.68 -17.76 20.98
CA THR A 573 14.69 -17.15 19.63
C THR A 573 15.63 -17.87 18.66
N ALA A 574 16.73 -18.47 19.13
CA ALA A 574 17.61 -19.30 18.30
C ALA A 574 17.02 -20.70 17.99
N LEU A 575 16.19 -21.26 18.89
CA LEU A 575 15.62 -22.61 18.75
C LEU A 575 14.18 -22.67 18.19
N SER A 576 13.43 -21.56 18.09
CA SER A 576 12.03 -21.59 17.63
C SER A 576 11.82 -20.88 16.28
N CYS A 577 11.69 -21.69 15.22
CA CYS A 577 10.96 -21.30 13.99
C CYS A 577 9.43 -21.28 14.20
N PHE A 578 8.94 -21.36 15.46
CA PHE A 578 7.52 -21.42 15.80
C PHE A 578 7.20 -20.52 17.00
N SER A 579 6.41 -19.48 16.74
CA SER A 579 5.58 -18.72 17.69
C SER A 579 6.28 -18.08 18.90
N SER A 580 6.79 -16.86 18.74
CA SER A 580 6.84 -15.88 19.83
C SER A 580 5.43 -15.71 20.41
N GLN A 581 5.28 -15.88 21.72
CA GLN A 581 4.00 -15.59 22.38
C GLN A 581 3.67 -14.11 22.13
N PRO A 582 2.48 -13.79 21.60
CA PRO A 582 2.18 -12.43 21.19
C PRO A 582 2.08 -11.50 22.39
N TYR A 583 1.62 -11.96 23.56
CA TYR A 583 1.42 -11.16 24.78
C TYR A 583 2.14 -11.76 26.00
N LEU A 584 2.30 -10.97 27.07
CA LEU A 584 2.92 -11.42 28.32
C LEU A 584 2.11 -12.54 28.98
N ILE A 585 0.78 -12.42 28.95
CA ILE A 585 -0.12 -13.44 29.49
C ILE A 585 -0.59 -14.36 28.37
N LYS A 586 -0.63 -15.67 28.65
CA LYS A 586 -1.20 -16.62 27.71
C LYS A 586 -2.71 -16.45 27.63
N GLU A 587 -3.25 -16.45 26.41
CA GLU A 587 -4.68 -16.28 26.16
C GLU A 587 -5.57 -17.36 26.80
N ASP A 588 -5.01 -18.52 27.16
CA ASP A 588 -5.71 -19.60 27.85
C ASP A 588 -5.90 -19.36 29.35
N ARG A 589 -5.21 -18.38 29.94
CA ARG A 589 -5.30 -18.05 31.38
C ARG A 589 -6.36 -17.00 31.70
N ILE A 590 -6.91 -16.32 30.70
CA ILE A 590 -7.88 -15.25 30.86
C ILE A 590 -9.15 -15.64 30.08
N GLU A 591 -10.32 -15.51 30.70
CA GLU A 591 -11.59 -15.90 30.09
C GLU A 591 -12.54 -14.70 29.88
N GLY A 592 -13.51 -14.88 28.98
CA GLY A 592 -14.62 -13.94 28.77
C GLY A 592 -14.22 -12.55 28.28
N ALA A 593 -14.91 -11.53 28.81
CA ALA A 593 -14.75 -10.13 28.39
C ALA A 593 -13.34 -9.57 28.68
N LEU A 594 -12.69 -10.04 29.76
CA LEU A 594 -11.33 -9.62 30.10
C LEU A 594 -10.34 -10.00 29.00
N ARG A 595 -10.46 -11.21 28.44
CA ARG A 595 -9.61 -11.67 27.33
C ARG A 595 -9.79 -10.81 26.09
N ALA A 596 -11.03 -10.57 25.67
CA ALA A 596 -11.33 -9.77 24.48
C ALA A 596 -10.76 -8.35 24.60
N ASN A 597 -10.99 -7.70 25.75
CA ASN A 597 -10.50 -6.35 26.02
C ASN A 597 -8.97 -6.30 26.13
N TYR A 598 -8.34 -7.27 26.81
CA TYR A 598 -6.89 -7.41 26.92
C TYR A 598 -6.22 -7.56 25.55
N ILE A 599 -6.76 -8.44 24.69
CA ILE A 599 -6.24 -8.65 23.33
C ILE A 599 -6.41 -7.38 22.50
N ALA A 600 -7.58 -6.75 22.52
CA ALA A 600 -7.84 -5.52 21.75
C ALA A 600 -6.90 -4.38 22.19
N ALA A 601 -6.82 -4.09 23.49
CA ALA A 601 -5.98 -3.01 24.04
C ALA A 601 -4.50 -3.20 23.69
N ASN A 602 -3.91 -4.37 23.99
CA ASN A 602 -2.49 -4.60 23.73
C ASN A 602 -2.17 -4.63 22.23
N SER A 603 -3.04 -5.24 21.42
CA SER A 603 -2.86 -5.28 19.97
C SER A 603 -2.84 -3.89 19.35
N ILE A 604 -3.79 -3.03 19.74
CA ILE A 604 -3.90 -1.66 19.23
C ILE A 604 -2.75 -0.80 19.78
N SER A 605 -2.45 -0.89 21.08
CA SER A 605 -1.35 -0.16 21.71
C SER A 605 -0.02 -0.37 21.00
N ARG A 606 0.37 -1.64 20.84
CA ARG A 606 1.61 -2.04 20.16
C ARG A 606 1.59 -1.74 18.66
N TYR A 607 0.41 -1.72 18.04
CA TYR A 607 0.27 -1.31 16.65
C TYR A 607 0.46 0.20 16.46
N CYS A 608 -0.14 1.02 17.32
CA CYS A 608 0.04 2.47 17.33
C CYS A 608 1.52 2.83 17.59
N ALA A 609 2.17 2.17 18.54
CA ALA A 609 3.60 2.34 18.79
C ALA A 609 4.46 1.87 17.58
N TYR A 610 4.06 0.79 16.90
CA TYR A 610 4.70 0.36 15.66
C TYR A 610 4.58 1.42 14.56
N LEU A 611 3.41 2.04 14.39
CA LEU A 611 3.21 3.10 13.39
C LEU A 611 4.12 4.30 13.69
N LEU A 612 4.24 4.71 14.95
CA LEU A 612 5.14 5.78 15.38
C LEU A 612 6.61 5.52 15.02
N VAL A 613 7.09 4.29 15.22
CA VAL A 613 8.51 3.95 15.04
C VAL A 613 8.85 3.62 13.57
N ILE A 614 7.94 2.96 12.85
CA ILE A 614 8.24 2.36 11.53
C ILE A 614 7.56 3.07 10.37
N GLU A 615 6.33 3.57 10.56
CA GLU A 615 5.54 4.22 9.51
C GLU A 615 5.02 5.60 9.96
N PRO A 616 5.91 6.53 10.40
CA PRO A 616 5.49 7.84 10.91
C PRO A 616 4.80 8.69 9.83
N ASP A 617 5.06 8.42 8.55
CA ASP A 617 4.41 9.07 7.40
C ASP A 617 2.87 8.92 7.40
N LEU A 618 2.34 7.88 8.05
CA LEU A 618 0.90 7.61 8.16
C LEU A 618 0.22 8.39 9.29
N LEU A 619 1.01 9.06 10.12
CA LEU A 619 0.53 9.79 11.28
C LEU A 619 0.20 11.22 10.90
N PRO A 620 -0.73 11.86 11.63
CA PRO A 620 -1.07 13.25 11.38
C PRO A 620 0.11 14.21 11.67
N ASP A 621 1.00 13.88 12.60
CA ASP A 621 2.16 14.71 12.97
C ASP A 621 3.23 14.80 11.86
N SER A 622 4.11 15.80 11.93
CA SER A 622 5.33 15.85 11.10
C SER A 622 6.22 14.63 11.40
N PHE A 623 6.73 13.96 10.36
CA PHE A 623 7.59 12.79 10.49
C PHE A 623 8.87 13.05 11.31
N LEU A 624 9.38 14.29 11.28
CA LEU A 624 10.55 14.71 12.06
C LEU A 624 10.24 14.69 13.57
N THR A 625 9.05 15.17 13.93
CA THR A 625 8.58 15.23 15.31
C THR A 625 8.47 13.83 15.93
N ALA A 626 8.01 12.84 15.16
CA ALA A 626 7.91 11.46 15.64
C ALA A 626 9.29 10.82 15.95
N ASP A 627 10.27 10.97 15.07
CA ASP A 627 11.62 10.41 15.25
C ASP A 627 12.36 11.08 16.43
N ASP A 628 12.27 12.41 16.55
CA ASP A 628 12.89 13.17 17.64
C ASP A 628 12.29 12.81 19.01
N ILE A 629 10.96 12.74 19.11
CA ILE A 629 10.27 12.34 20.35
C ILE A 629 10.64 10.91 20.73
N PHE A 630 10.65 9.99 19.76
CA PHE A 630 11.00 8.60 20.02
C PHE A 630 12.44 8.46 20.56
N ARG A 631 13.42 9.11 19.91
CA ARG A 631 14.82 9.08 20.35
C ARG A 631 14.99 9.71 21.73
N SER A 632 14.36 10.85 21.97
CA SER A 632 14.35 11.49 23.28
C SER A 632 13.79 10.58 24.36
N THR A 633 12.76 9.78 24.06
CA THR A 633 12.16 8.83 25.00
C THR A 633 13.08 7.64 25.27
N VAL A 634 13.80 7.16 24.24
CA VAL A 634 14.81 6.11 24.39
C VAL A 634 15.96 6.60 25.27
N ASP A 635 16.45 7.81 25.06
CA ASP A 635 17.53 8.39 25.87
C ASP A 635 17.08 8.63 27.33
N GLU A 636 15.85 9.14 27.55
CA GLU A 636 15.23 9.24 28.88
C GLU A 636 15.15 7.86 29.58
N SER A 637 14.79 6.83 28.83
CA SER A 637 14.69 5.46 29.38
C SER A 637 16.05 4.89 29.75
N LEU A 638 17.09 5.16 28.97
CA LEU A 638 18.44 4.69 29.24
C LEU A 638 19.05 5.34 30.48
N ASP A 639 18.65 6.57 30.81
CA ASP A 639 19.06 7.25 32.04
C ASP A 639 18.25 6.78 33.26
N ILE A 640 16.92 6.81 33.18
CA ILE A 640 16.03 6.46 34.31
C ILE A 640 16.11 4.97 34.67
N LEU A 641 16.18 4.09 33.66
CA LEU A 641 16.17 2.63 33.86
C LEU A 641 17.58 2.02 33.91
N LYS A 642 18.61 2.84 34.14
CA LYS A 642 19.99 2.38 34.23
C LYS A 642 20.13 1.34 35.35
N GLY A 643 20.63 0.14 34.99
CA GLY A 643 20.79 -0.98 35.92
C GLY A 643 19.53 -1.82 36.15
N CYS A 644 18.45 -1.60 35.39
CA CYS A 644 17.29 -2.48 35.39
C CYS A 644 17.45 -3.59 34.34
N ASP A 645 17.64 -4.84 34.80
CA ASP A 645 17.90 -5.98 33.91
C ASP A 645 16.64 -6.85 33.65
N THR A 646 15.52 -6.57 34.34
CA THR A 646 14.28 -7.34 34.24
C THR A 646 13.06 -6.44 34.05
N LEU A 647 12.00 -6.96 33.42
CA LEU A 647 10.72 -6.25 33.32
C LEU A 647 10.14 -5.91 34.71
N GLN A 648 10.40 -6.74 35.72
CA GLN A 648 9.96 -6.49 37.08
C GLN A 648 10.73 -5.35 37.75
N SER A 649 12.05 -5.24 37.54
CA SER A 649 12.82 -4.09 38.02
C SER A 649 12.39 -2.80 37.33
N ILE A 650 12.13 -2.85 36.01
CA ILE A 650 11.60 -1.71 35.24
C ILE A 650 10.25 -1.27 35.82
N TYR A 651 9.34 -2.20 36.04
CA TYR A 651 8.02 -1.93 36.63
C TYR A 651 8.14 -1.26 37.99
N ARG A 652 8.95 -1.81 38.92
CA ARG A 652 9.13 -1.21 40.26
C ARG A 652 9.69 0.21 40.20
N THR A 653 10.68 0.45 39.34
CA THR A 653 11.28 1.78 39.17
C THR A 653 10.26 2.77 38.63
N LEU A 654 9.51 2.41 37.58
CA LEU A 654 8.51 3.31 36.98
C LEU A 654 7.32 3.56 37.90
N ILE A 655 6.79 2.55 38.58
CA ILE A 655 5.70 2.76 39.55
C ILE A 655 6.13 3.69 40.68
N ARG A 656 7.38 3.57 41.17
CA ARG A 656 7.92 4.51 42.17
C ARG A 656 7.97 5.95 41.66
N GLU A 657 8.29 6.16 40.39
CA GLU A 657 8.32 7.49 39.77
C GLU A 657 6.91 8.09 39.58
N GLY A 658 5.89 7.25 39.43
CA GLY A 658 4.49 7.67 39.20
C GLY A 658 3.66 7.91 40.47
N VAL A 659 4.18 7.57 41.65
CA VAL A 659 3.46 7.81 42.92
C VAL A 659 3.70 9.26 43.38
N PRO A 660 2.63 10.03 43.71
CA PRO A 660 2.78 11.40 44.19
C PRO A 660 3.57 11.47 45.49
N GLU A 661 4.49 12.45 45.55
CA GLU A 661 5.53 12.57 46.58
C GLU A 661 5.00 12.58 48.02
N GLN A 662 5.62 11.76 48.87
CA GLN A 662 5.60 11.93 50.33
C GLN A 662 6.98 12.37 50.89
N ASP A 663 8.05 12.31 50.10
CA ASP A 663 9.45 12.55 50.53
C ASP A 663 10.17 13.64 49.73
N GLY A 664 10.87 14.55 50.42
CA GLY A 664 11.53 15.73 49.82
C GLY A 664 12.82 15.47 49.01
N ASN A 665 13.37 14.25 49.01
CA ASN A 665 14.58 13.93 48.25
C ASN A 665 14.25 13.52 46.79
N THR A 666 13.05 12.96 46.57
CA THR A 666 12.55 12.58 45.24
C THR A 666 12.24 13.81 44.39
N SER A 667 11.81 14.90 45.03
CA SER A 667 11.46 16.17 44.37
C SER A 667 12.65 16.92 43.79
N VAL A 668 13.80 16.84 44.44
CA VAL A 668 15.06 17.42 43.94
C VAL A 668 15.52 16.69 42.67
N ILE A 669 15.54 15.35 42.70
CA ILE A 669 15.91 14.51 41.55
C ILE A 669 14.93 14.71 40.39
N ARG A 670 13.63 14.80 40.68
CA ARG A 670 12.58 15.05 39.68
C ARG A 670 12.77 16.40 38.98
N LYS A 671 13.14 17.43 39.75
CA LYS A 671 13.36 18.81 39.25
C LYS A 671 14.69 18.97 38.50
N GLU A 672 15.73 18.22 38.86
CA GLU A 672 16.98 18.16 38.08
C GLU A 672 16.78 17.43 36.75
N ARG A 673 15.99 16.35 36.74
CA ARG A 673 15.64 15.63 35.50
C ARG A 673 14.70 16.41 34.59
N SER A 674 13.76 17.20 35.13
CA SER A 674 12.92 18.09 34.31
C SER A 674 13.73 19.14 33.54
N ASN A 675 14.91 19.50 34.05
CA ASN A 675 15.84 20.40 33.35
C ASN A 675 16.66 19.66 32.27
N THR A 676 16.81 18.34 32.40
CA THR A 676 17.63 17.51 31.49
C THR A 676 16.80 16.91 30.36
N HIS A 677 15.52 16.57 30.61
CA HIS A 677 14.62 15.95 29.64
C HIS A 677 13.35 16.76 29.50
N HIS A 678 13.18 17.44 28.36
CA HIS A 678 12.08 18.39 28.15
C HIS A 678 10.70 17.71 27.99
N ASN A 679 10.63 16.45 27.58
CA ASN A 679 9.36 15.80 27.22
C ASN A 679 8.71 15.01 28.39
N MET A 680 9.50 14.58 29.38
CA MET A 680 9.07 13.84 30.59
C MET A 680 8.05 12.71 30.31
N ILE A 681 8.28 11.91 29.26
CA ILE A 681 7.30 10.94 28.76
C ILE A 681 7.16 9.76 29.72
N LEU A 682 8.28 9.25 30.24
CA LEU A 682 8.27 8.11 31.16
C LEU A 682 7.53 8.44 32.45
N GLN A 683 7.75 9.66 32.95
CA GLN A 683 7.08 10.14 34.15
C GLN A 683 5.56 10.26 33.95
N LYS A 684 5.11 10.90 32.86
CA LYS A 684 3.68 11.00 32.56
C LYS A 684 3.04 9.63 32.34
N ALA A 685 3.77 8.69 31.74
CA ALA A 685 3.31 7.31 31.58
C ALA A 685 3.18 6.60 32.93
N ALA A 686 4.13 6.80 33.84
CA ALA A 686 4.09 6.25 35.18
C ALA A 686 2.93 6.83 36.01
N ASP A 687 2.73 8.14 35.97
CA ASP A 687 1.60 8.83 36.63
C ASP A 687 0.26 8.26 36.13
N LEU A 688 0.12 8.09 34.80
CA LEU A 688 -1.06 7.51 34.17
C LEU A 688 -1.26 6.03 34.55
N ALA A 689 -0.20 5.22 34.56
CA ALA A 689 -0.27 3.82 34.98
C ALA A 689 -0.71 3.69 36.43
N CYS A 690 -0.14 4.50 37.33
CA CYS A 690 -0.54 4.55 38.73
C CYS A 690 -2.01 4.92 38.86
N TYR A 691 -2.49 5.92 38.13
CA TYR A 691 -3.91 6.28 38.11
C TYR A 691 -4.78 5.08 37.68
N LEU A 692 -4.46 4.45 36.55
CA LEU A 692 -5.24 3.31 36.02
C LEU A 692 -5.25 2.11 36.99
N ILE A 693 -4.14 1.85 37.68
CA ILE A 693 -4.00 0.72 38.60
C ILE A 693 -4.75 0.98 39.93
N HIS A 694 -4.61 2.17 40.50
CA HIS A 694 -5.15 2.47 41.83
C HIS A 694 -6.62 2.91 41.80
N GLU A 695 -7.00 3.72 40.81
CA GLU A 695 -8.36 4.30 40.73
C GLU A 695 -9.35 3.38 40.01
N ILE A 696 -8.86 2.41 39.23
CA ILE A 696 -9.68 1.38 38.58
C ILE A 696 -9.19 0.00 39.02
N PRO A 697 -9.50 -0.44 40.26
CA PRO A 697 -9.00 -1.70 40.81
C PRO A 697 -9.58 -2.94 40.12
N ASP A 698 -10.77 -2.83 39.51
CA ASP A 698 -11.39 -3.92 38.76
C ASP A 698 -10.67 -4.12 37.41
N GLU A 699 -9.99 -5.25 37.27
CA GLU A 699 -9.26 -5.64 36.06
C GLU A 699 -10.16 -5.63 34.81
N VAL A 700 -11.39 -6.12 34.90
CA VAL A 700 -12.31 -6.21 33.75
C VAL A 700 -12.68 -4.80 33.26
N VAL A 701 -12.96 -3.90 34.19
CA VAL A 701 -13.28 -2.49 33.89
C VAL A 701 -12.04 -1.77 33.35
N ARG A 702 -10.88 -1.95 33.98
CA ARG A 702 -9.61 -1.33 33.57
C ARG A 702 -9.25 -1.69 32.13
N TRP A 703 -9.28 -2.97 31.78
CA TRP A 703 -8.96 -3.42 30.43
C TRP A 703 -10.02 -3.03 29.41
N LYS A 704 -11.30 -2.94 29.80
CA LYS A 704 -12.35 -2.38 28.96
C LYS A 704 -12.07 -0.92 28.61
N VAL A 705 -11.74 -0.10 29.61
CA VAL A 705 -11.38 1.31 29.43
C VAL A 705 -10.17 1.46 28.51
N LEU A 706 -9.11 0.66 28.72
CA LEU A 706 -7.93 0.65 27.86
C LEU A 706 -8.28 0.28 26.41
N ALA A 707 -9.11 -0.74 26.19
CA ALA A 707 -9.53 -1.14 24.85
C ALA A 707 -10.30 -0.03 24.12
N GLU A 708 -11.21 0.66 24.83
CA GLU A 708 -12.00 1.77 24.29
C GLU A 708 -11.14 2.99 24.00
N VAL A 709 -10.23 3.37 24.90
CA VAL A 709 -9.26 4.46 24.69
C VAL A 709 -8.38 4.18 23.47
N TRP A 710 -7.85 2.97 23.35
CA TRP A 710 -6.97 2.62 22.24
C TRP A 710 -7.70 2.58 20.90
N ALA A 711 -8.92 2.03 20.86
CA ALA A 711 -9.76 2.07 19.66
C ALA A 711 -10.03 3.51 19.23
N ASP A 712 -10.34 4.38 20.18
CA ASP A 712 -10.59 5.81 19.96
C ASP A 712 -9.33 6.55 19.46
N ILE A 713 -8.18 6.36 20.11
CA ILE A 713 -6.89 6.89 19.63
C ILE A 713 -6.64 6.48 18.18
N LEU A 714 -6.80 5.19 17.86
CA LEU A 714 -6.53 4.68 16.50
C LEU A 714 -7.49 5.28 15.46
N VAL A 715 -8.78 5.40 15.77
CA VAL A 715 -9.76 6.01 14.85
C VAL A 715 -9.50 7.50 14.65
N HIS A 716 -9.12 8.24 15.69
CA HIS A 716 -8.73 9.65 15.57
C HIS A 716 -7.39 9.87 14.88
N THR A 717 -6.54 8.83 14.79
CA THR A 717 -5.29 8.86 14.03
C THR A 717 -5.52 8.69 12.54
N ALA A 718 -6.49 7.83 12.19
CA ALA A 718 -6.65 7.38 10.81
C ALA A 718 -6.93 8.50 9.79
N PRO A 719 -7.64 9.61 10.09
CA PRO A 719 -7.73 10.76 9.21
C PRO A 719 -6.36 11.41 9.00
N SER A 720 -5.78 11.19 7.83
CA SER A 720 -4.58 11.89 7.40
C SER A 720 -4.86 12.62 6.07
N TRP A 721 -4.22 13.79 5.92
CA TRP A 721 -4.18 14.52 4.65
C TRP A 721 -3.19 13.84 3.66
N ASN A 722 -2.23 13.07 4.17
CA ASN A 722 -1.16 12.48 3.39
C ASN A 722 -1.62 11.18 2.68
N ALA A 723 -2.49 11.31 1.68
CA ALA A 723 -2.88 10.20 0.82
C ALA A 723 -1.66 9.52 0.15
N SER A 724 -0.58 10.26 -0.10
CA SER A 724 0.65 9.74 -0.69
C SER A 724 1.34 8.69 0.21
N ALA A 725 1.30 8.85 1.53
CA ALA A 725 1.81 7.87 2.48
C ALA A 725 0.97 6.58 2.43
N HIS A 726 -0.36 6.68 2.44
CA HIS A 726 -1.23 5.53 2.25
C HIS A 726 -0.99 4.83 0.92
N LYS A 727 -0.75 5.57 -0.18
CA LYS A 727 -0.33 5.02 -1.48
C LYS A 727 0.97 4.21 -1.33
N LYS A 728 2.01 4.77 -0.70
CA LYS A 728 3.31 4.11 -0.49
C LYS A 728 3.17 2.80 0.31
N CYS A 729 2.38 2.77 1.37
CA CYS A 729 2.14 1.57 2.19
C CYS A 729 1.32 0.50 1.46
N LEU A 730 0.52 0.86 0.43
CA LEU A 730 -0.15 -0.13 -0.40
C LEU A 730 0.84 -1.02 -1.13
N ALA A 731 2.06 -0.54 -1.46
CA ALA A 731 3.07 -1.34 -2.17
C ALA A 731 3.51 -2.60 -1.41
N THR A 732 3.47 -2.59 -0.07
CA THR A 732 3.92 -3.67 0.82
C THR A 732 2.78 -4.48 1.44
N GLY A 733 1.52 -4.22 1.04
CA GLY A 733 0.36 -5.01 1.46
C GLY A 733 -0.72 -4.24 2.21
N SER A 734 -0.63 -2.91 2.35
CA SER A 734 -1.50 -2.04 3.16
C SER A 734 -1.35 -2.22 4.68
N GLU A 735 -1.52 -1.12 5.40
CA GLU A 735 -1.54 -1.08 6.86
C GLU A 735 -2.98 -1.04 7.39
N PHE A 736 -3.26 -1.60 8.57
CA PHE A 736 -4.62 -1.63 9.13
C PHE A 736 -5.23 -0.23 9.28
N ILE A 737 -4.43 0.78 9.67
CA ILE A 737 -4.87 2.18 9.71
C ILE A 737 -5.37 2.68 8.35
N THR A 738 -4.83 2.16 7.24
CA THR A 738 -5.29 2.52 5.88
C THR A 738 -6.71 1.99 5.61
N HIS A 739 -7.12 0.87 6.22
CA HIS A 739 -8.50 0.39 6.10
C HIS A 739 -9.48 1.32 6.82
N ILE A 740 -9.09 1.85 7.98
CA ILE A 740 -9.86 2.84 8.73
C ILE A 740 -9.91 4.17 7.95
N TRP A 741 -8.77 4.62 7.41
CA TRP A 741 -8.67 5.82 6.59
C TRP A 741 -9.62 5.77 5.39
N VAL A 742 -9.75 4.63 4.70
CA VAL A 742 -10.70 4.48 3.58
C VAL A 742 -12.15 4.66 4.04
N ILE A 743 -12.52 4.05 5.16
CA ILE A 743 -13.88 4.16 5.72
C ILE A 743 -14.21 5.64 6.04
N LEU A 744 -13.28 6.33 6.70
CA LEU A 744 -13.42 7.74 7.06
C LEU A 744 -13.39 8.66 5.81
N SER A 745 -12.63 8.28 4.79
CA SER A 745 -12.59 8.99 3.49
C SER A 745 -13.96 9.04 2.82
N HIS A 746 -14.69 7.92 2.82
CA HIS A 746 -16.05 7.87 2.26
C HIS A 746 -17.07 8.67 3.07
N CYS A 747 -16.78 8.95 4.34
CA CYS A 747 -17.57 9.84 5.18
C CYS A 747 -17.18 11.32 5.02
N ASN A 748 -16.19 11.62 4.16
CA ASN A 748 -15.60 12.95 3.95
C ASN A 748 -14.90 13.52 5.20
N ILE A 749 -14.26 12.64 5.97
CA ILE A 749 -13.49 13.01 7.17
C ILE A 749 -12.01 13.10 6.81
N HIS A 750 -11.44 14.28 7.03
CA HIS A 750 -10.08 14.59 6.60
C HIS A 750 -9.10 14.80 7.76
N SER A 751 -9.60 15.22 8.92
CA SER A 751 -8.78 15.54 10.08
C SER A 751 -9.52 15.21 11.38
N SER A 752 -8.75 15.22 12.47
CA SER A 752 -9.25 15.14 13.84
C SER A 752 -8.94 16.46 14.56
N LYS A 753 -9.94 17.09 15.18
CA LYS A 753 -9.76 18.32 15.98
C LYS A 753 -9.06 18.06 17.31
N ARG A 754 -8.88 16.80 17.71
CA ARG A 754 -8.27 16.43 19.00
C ARG A 754 -6.81 16.85 19.12
N TRP A 755 -6.07 16.85 18.02
CA TRP A 755 -4.69 17.33 17.96
C TRP A 755 -4.55 18.30 16.77
N PRO A 756 -4.76 19.61 16.98
CA PRO A 756 -4.74 20.58 15.90
C PRO A 756 -3.32 20.68 15.30
N TYR A 757 -3.26 20.74 13.97
CA TYR A 757 -2.04 21.13 13.28
C TYR A 757 -1.58 22.52 13.77
N PRO A 758 -0.26 22.76 13.90
CA PRO A 758 0.22 24.13 14.01
C PRO A 758 -0.31 24.89 12.80
N LYS A 759 -1.20 25.85 13.03
CA LYS A 759 -1.51 26.83 11.98
C LYS A 759 -0.18 27.51 11.66
N THR A 760 0.17 27.59 10.37
CA THR A 760 1.19 28.54 9.95
C THR A 760 0.79 29.90 10.53
N PRO A 761 1.71 30.64 11.18
CA PRO A 761 1.37 31.97 11.65
C PRO A 761 0.82 32.74 10.46
N ASP A 762 -0.44 33.19 10.58
CA ASP A 762 -1.02 34.11 9.60
C ASP A 762 -0.11 35.33 9.56
N ASP A 763 0.49 35.60 8.40
CA ASP A 763 1.02 36.92 8.07
C ASP A 763 -0.18 37.87 7.99
N GLY A 764 -0.57 38.41 9.13
CA GLY A 764 -1.80 39.17 9.23
C GLY A 764 -2.10 39.64 10.63
N ASN A 765 -1.19 40.42 11.19
CA ASN A 765 -1.47 41.30 12.31
C ASN A 765 -2.57 42.31 11.90
N HIS A 766 -3.83 41.93 12.04
CA HIS A 766 -4.91 42.88 12.26
C HIS A 766 -5.58 42.51 13.58
N GLY A 767 -5.06 43.10 14.65
CA GLY A 767 -5.77 43.17 15.91
C GLY A 767 -7.06 43.94 15.67
N ASP A 768 -8.18 43.33 16.01
CA ASP A 768 -9.41 44.05 16.28
C ASP A 768 -9.62 44.00 17.78
N GLN A 769 -9.04 45.01 18.44
CA GLN A 769 -9.47 45.41 19.78
C GLN A 769 -10.90 45.94 19.61
N GLY A 770 -11.84 45.30 20.30
CA GLY A 770 -13.22 45.78 20.32
C GLY A 770 -13.29 47.23 20.81
N GLN A 771 -14.24 47.98 20.25
CA GLN A 771 -14.75 49.18 20.88
C GLN A 771 -16.18 49.47 20.42
N ASP A 772 -17.06 49.50 21.43
CA ASP A 772 -18.35 50.19 21.40
C ASP A 772 -18.18 51.71 21.12
N PRO A 773 -19.22 52.40 20.65
CA PRO A 773 -19.11 53.75 20.08
C PRO A 773 -19.42 54.84 21.10
N THR A 774 -18.64 55.94 21.12
CA THR A 774 -19.16 57.28 21.46
C THR A 774 -18.21 58.43 21.08
N ALA A 775 -18.81 59.43 20.40
CA ALA A 775 -18.61 60.88 20.53
C ALA A 775 -17.34 61.60 19.98
N GLY A 776 -17.58 62.47 18.99
CA GLY A 776 -17.48 63.93 19.20
C GLY A 776 -16.32 64.73 18.57
N GLY A 777 -16.67 65.74 17.75
CA GLY A 777 -15.92 67.00 17.56
C GLY A 777 -14.90 67.03 16.41
N SER A 778 -15.16 67.76 15.31
CA SER A 778 -14.71 69.16 15.04
C SER A 778 -13.17 69.29 14.91
N GLY A 779 -12.56 69.86 13.88
CA GLY A 779 -12.95 70.66 12.73
C GLY A 779 -11.65 71.11 12.02
N ASP A 780 -11.82 71.84 10.92
CA ASP A 780 -10.83 72.68 10.23
C ASP A 780 -9.96 72.09 9.09
N GLN A 781 -10.38 72.50 7.89
CA GLN A 781 -9.76 72.57 6.56
C GLN A 781 -8.97 73.91 6.42
N PRO A 782 -8.42 74.33 5.24
CA PRO A 782 -7.98 73.64 4.00
C PRO A 782 -6.66 74.25 3.39
N LEU A 783 -6.21 73.73 2.22
CA LEU A 783 -5.79 74.48 0.98
C LEU A 783 -5.10 73.49 0.00
N ALA A 784 -5.77 73.03 -1.08
CA ALA A 784 -5.71 73.52 -2.49
C ALA A 784 -4.32 73.33 -3.14
N HIS A 785 -4.09 72.53 -4.19
CA HIS A 785 -4.59 72.48 -5.58
C HIS A 785 -4.23 71.06 -6.13
N GLU A 786 -4.78 70.43 -7.18
CA GLU A 786 -5.61 70.79 -8.32
C GLU A 786 -6.15 69.45 -8.92
N ALA A 787 -7.40 69.43 -9.35
CA ALA A 787 -8.01 68.36 -10.16
C ALA A 787 -8.20 68.89 -11.61
N PRO A 788 -8.52 68.08 -12.64
CA PRO A 788 -9.91 67.60 -12.79
C PRO A 788 -10.02 66.17 -13.39
N ALA A 789 -10.88 65.31 -12.84
CA ALA A 789 -12.27 65.03 -13.28
C ALA A 789 -12.35 64.00 -14.43
N ARG A 790 -13.24 63.00 -14.46
CA ARG A 790 -14.53 62.79 -13.77
C ARG A 790 -14.97 61.33 -13.94
N VAL A 791 -15.43 60.73 -12.85
CA VAL A 791 -16.40 59.61 -12.78
C VAL A 791 -17.82 60.17 -13.07
N PRO A 792 -18.92 59.40 -13.27
CA PRO A 792 -19.63 58.62 -12.22
C PRO A 792 -20.00 57.17 -12.67
N SER A 793 -19.92 56.12 -11.83
CA SER A 793 -20.86 55.62 -10.78
C SER A 793 -22.15 54.98 -11.38
N ASN A 794 -22.76 53.89 -10.91
CA ASN A 794 -22.70 53.06 -9.70
C ASN A 794 -23.45 51.71 -9.93
N GLY A 795 -23.19 50.73 -9.05
CA GLY A 795 -24.07 49.58 -8.70
C GLY A 795 -23.52 48.22 -9.15
N ALA A 796 -23.54 47.09 -8.42
CA ALA A 796 -23.71 46.68 -7.02
C ALA A 796 -23.77 45.12 -7.06
N LEU A 797 -23.27 44.41 -6.03
CA LEU A 797 -23.42 42.95 -5.75
C LEU A 797 -22.60 42.03 -6.68
N GLU A 798 -21.97 40.90 -6.30
CA GLU A 798 -22.05 40.03 -5.11
C GLU A 798 -20.83 39.06 -5.13
N GLU A 799 -20.50 38.47 -3.97
CA GLU A 799 -19.38 37.57 -3.69
C GLU A 799 -19.28 36.32 -4.60
N GLN A 800 -18.06 35.94 -5.01
CA GLN A 800 -17.71 34.54 -5.32
C GLN A 800 -16.28 34.22 -4.86
N GLY A 801 -16.19 33.31 -3.88
CA GLY A 801 -14.93 32.79 -3.34
C GLY A 801 -14.18 31.89 -4.32
N GLN A 802 -12.86 32.11 -4.41
CA GLN A 802 -11.91 31.26 -5.12
C GLN A 802 -11.24 30.25 -4.17
N PRO A 803 -11.01 28.99 -4.58
CA PRO A 803 -10.20 28.04 -3.83
C PRO A 803 -8.71 28.22 -4.10
N TRP A 804 -7.94 28.07 -3.03
CA TRP A 804 -6.52 28.39 -2.85
C TRP A 804 -5.56 27.42 -3.58
N SER A 805 -4.45 27.98 -4.09
CA SER A 805 -3.25 27.25 -4.56
C SER A 805 -2.13 27.32 -3.51
N PRO A 806 -1.40 26.24 -3.18
CA PRO A 806 -0.26 26.35 -2.28
C PRO A 806 1.02 26.72 -3.06
N ILE A 807 1.48 27.95 -2.87
CA ILE A 807 2.81 28.43 -3.20
C ILE A 807 3.77 27.87 -2.14
N LEU A 808 4.37 26.72 -2.42
CA LEU A 808 5.54 26.22 -1.67
C LEU A 808 6.51 25.47 -2.60
N GLY A 809 6.73 26.03 -3.79
CA GLY A 809 7.64 25.50 -4.81
C GLY A 809 8.87 26.37 -5.08
N GLN A 810 9.04 27.52 -4.41
CA GLN A 810 10.05 28.52 -4.80
C GLN A 810 11.25 28.64 -3.85
N HIS A 811 11.30 27.90 -2.73
CA HIS A 811 12.46 27.95 -1.81
C HIS A 811 13.41 26.74 -1.88
N LEU A 812 13.19 25.79 -2.80
CA LEU A 812 14.04 24.60 -2.98
C LEU A 812 14.83 24.56 -4.31
N THR A 813 14.83 25.65 -5.08
CA THR A 813 15.61 25.76 -6.33
C THR A 813 16.76 26.77 -6.22
N GLN A 814 17.50 26.74 -5.12
CA GLN A 814 18.77 27.45 -4.99
C GLN A 814 19.84 26.57 -4.33
N GLN A 815 20.14 25.45 -4.98
CA GLN A 815 21.44 24.78 -4.94
C GLN A 815 21.37 23.58 -5.90
N LEU A 816 22.16 23.63 -6.98
CA LEU A 816 22.37 22.63 -8.06
C LEU A 816 21.61 22.84 -9.37
N ALA A 817 22.14 23.71 -10.24
CA ALA A 817 22.28 23.48 -11.69
C ALA A 817 23.32 24.47 -12.26
N PRO A 818 24.10 24.09 -13.29
CA PRO A 818 23.61 24.37 -14.64
C PRO A 818 23.87 23.21 -15.62
N SER A 819 22.81 22.63 -16.16
CA SER A 819 22.86 21.85 -17.40
C SER A 819 21.54 21.91 -18.22
N GLU A 820 20.67 22.89 -17.98
CA GLU A 820 19.34 22.97 -18.61
C GLU A 820 19.18 24.12 -19.62
N THR A 821 20.26 24.80 -20.01
CA THR A 821 20.18 25.94 -20.95
C THR A 821 20.26 25.56 -22.43
N GLU A 822 20.51 24.30 -22.80
CA GLU A 822 20.51 23.86 -24.22
C GLU A 822 19.18 23.24 -24.69
N GLU A 823 18.31 22.78 -23.78
CA GLU A 823 17.04 22.12 -24.14
C GLU A 823 15.89 23.12 -24.43
N ILE A 824 16.05 24.39 -24.05
CA ILE A 824 15.01 25.42 -24.22
C ILE A 824 15.06 26.01 -25.65
N SER A 825 16.21 25.99 -26.33
CA SER A 825 16.33 26.49 -27.70
C SER A 825 15.76 25.56 -28.77
N GLU A 826 15.77 24.24 -28.57
CA GLU A 826 15.21 23.28 -29.54
C GLU A 826 13.67 23.19 -29.50
N ILE A 827 13.02 23.65 -28.43
CA ILE A 827 11.55 23.58 -28.27
C ILE A 827 10.84 24.79 -28.92
N GLN A 828 11.57 25.87 -29.21
CA GLN A 828 11.02 27.05 -29.89
C GLN A 828 11.02 26.92 -31.42
N GLU A 829 11.93 26.14 -32.00
CA GLU A 829 12.06 25.99 -33.46
C GLU A 829 11.00 25.04 -34.08
N VAL A 830 10.38 24.17 -33.28
CA VAL A 830 9.33 23.23 -33.75
C VAL A 830 7.92 23.85 -33.72
N ARG A 831 7.75 25.05 -33.15
CA ARG A 831 6.44 25.70 -32.99
C ARG A 831 6.00 26.52 -34.21
N ASP A 832 6.93 26.91 -35.07
CA ASP A 832 6.64 27.79 -36.22
C ASP A 832 6.36 27.02 -37.53
N ASP A 833 6.55 25.71 -37.56
CA ASP A 833 6.40 24.88 -38.78
C ASP A 833 5.01 24.21 -38.94
N TRP A 834 4.05 24.52 -38.04
CA TRP A 834 2.68 23.95 -38.06
C TRP A 834 1.59 25.00 -38.37
N ARG A 835 1.95 26.09 -39.04
CA ARG A 835 1.00 27.12 -39.48
C ARG A 835 1.10 27.38 -40.99
N GLU A 836 1.02 26.32 -41.80
CA GLU A 836 0.56 26.33 -43.20
C GLU A 836 -0.29 25.08 -43.51
#